data_AF-A0A7W1GBL3-F1
#
_entry.id   AF-A0A7W1GBL3-F1
#
_cell.length_a   1.000
_cell.length_b   1.000
_cell.length_c   1.000
_cell.angle_alpha   90.00
_cell.angle_beta   90.00
_cell.angle_gamma   90.00
#
_symmetry.space_group_name_H-M   'P 1'
#
loop_
_entity.id
_entity.type
_entity.pdbx_description
1 polymer ?
#
loop_
_entity_poly.entity_id
_entity_poly.type
_entity_poly.pdbx_seq_one_letter_code
_entity_poly.pdbx_strand_id
1 'polypeptide(L)'
;MLTRILTFAAVMILFTHDATKTVASSQVELQPLAAQARRIVEALDYLGRPLSASEKMELARAFDGENEARAVADIQRVLDRHCLAVIQISPESRVKVVQGQVPAELDEAGWRVFLVKVRNEAGVTAELKAESPNALHVFRRPSTDYPGTQRPRQSVTRGDVSRRWLDLSMFDSPPLAPRLSGLELEYRIIQLYSRDRGRREAEISFNVGQGTQDIGFRNNVHILFNCRPSTSITLRIRDERDRPTTASFIIRDRQGRIYPPLAKRLAPDFAFHPQVYRQDGERVTLPVGEYEVEYTRGPEYIVKKQMHRVAKSRSPIAWTFLLERWIDPAERGWYSGDHHIHAAGCSHYESPTQGFLPEHMIRHIAGEALNIGAVLTWGPCYYFQKQFFESKVNKLSTANNLMRYDLEVSGFPSSHSGHLALLRLKEQDYPGAKKIEDWPTWDLPILKWAKAQGAIVGFAHSGWGLEVKTNELPNYELPPFDGIGANEYIVDVAHDAVDFISAVDTPYTWELNIWYHTLNTGFRTRISGETDFPCIYGERVGLGRSYVKLDGPLDYDAWVGGLRDGRSYVSDGKSHFLDFRVNHLSVGTNGSELKLERAPKTVRVTAKVAARLEVNSNEAIRSRPINEQPYWDIERARIEATREVPVEVIVNGRPVARQNILADGTTVHDLMFDVRVER
;
A
#
# COMPACT_ATOMS: atom_id res chain seq x y z
N MET A 1 -62.07 39.02 -61.22
CA MET A 1 -62.93 38.99 -60.01
C MET A 1 -62.44 37.83 -59.15
N LEU A 2 -61.59 38.12 -58.16
CA LEU A 2 -61.92 38.37 -56.74
C LEU A 2 -61.81 37.10 -55.90
N THR A 3 -60.80 37.08 -55.01
CA THR A 3 -60.79 36.53 -53.62
C THR A 3 -61.00 35.01 -53.43
N ARG A 4 -60.26 34.28 -52.58
CA ARG A 4 -59.61 34.60 -51.30
C ARG A 4 -58.56 33.54 -50.97
N ILE A 5 -57.40 34.00 -50.50
CA ILE A 5 -56.31 33.22 -49.91
C ILE A 5 -56.63 33.00 -48.42
N LEU A 6 -56.43 31.78 -47.92
CA LEU A 6 -56.38 31.49 -46.48
C LEU A 6 -55.12 30.67 -46.22
N THR A 7 -54.09 31.35 -45.75
CA THR A 7 -52.81 30.80 -45.32
C THR A 7 -52.91 30.43 -43.84
N PHE A 8 -52.81 29.15 -43.51
CA PHE A 8 -52.60 28.69 -42.13
C PHE A 8 -51.09 28.65 -41.87
N ALA A 9 -50.56 29.67 -41.20
CA ALA A 9 -49.17 29.67 -40.71
C ALA A 9 -49.16 29.03 -39.32
N ALA A 10 -48.70 27.78 -39.23
CA ALA A 10 -48.34 27.15 -37.97
C ALA A 10 -47.02 27.77 -37.48
N VAL A 11 -47.10 28.61 -36.45
CA VAL A 11 -45.92 29.10 -35.73
C VAL A 11 -45.42 27.96 -34.84
N MET A 12 -44.47 27.17 -35.33
CA MET A 12 -43.62 26.35 -34.46
C MET A 12 -42.65 27.29 -33.75
N ILE A 13 -42.97 27.66 -32.50
CA ILE A 13 -41.98 28.23 -31.58
C ILE A 13 -41.07 27.08 -31.15
N LEU A 14 -39.94 26.93 -31.85
CA LEU A 14 -38.80 26.15 -31.36
C LEU A 14 -38.21 26.91 -30.16
N PHE A 15 -38.59 26.54 -28.94
CA PHE A 15 -37.85 26.92 -27.74
C PHE A 15 -36.50 26.19 -27.75
N THR A 16 -35.50 26.77 -28.43
CA THR A 16 -34.11 26.43 -28.18
C THR A 16 -33.71 27.01 -26.83
N HIS A 17 -33.91 26.24 -25.76
CA HIS A 17 -33.33 26.54 -24.44
C HIS A 17 -31.82 26.31 -24.52
N ASP A 18 -31.12 27.41 -24.80
CA ASP A 18 -29.67 27.48 -24.90
C ASP A 18 -29.06 27.42 -23.50
N ALA A 19 -28.36 26.32 -23.19
CA ALA A 19 -27.72 26.10 -21.90
C ALA A 19 -26.51 27.03 -21.67
N THR A 20 -26.06 27.75 -22.71
CA THR A 20 -24.97 28.73 -22.62
C THR A 20 -25.43 30.11 -22.16
N LYS A 21 -26.73 30.37 -22.04
CA LYS A 21 -27.24 31.64 -21.51
C LYS A 21 -26.87 31.81 -20.03
N THR A 22 -26.27 32.95 -19.70
CA THR A 22 -26.13 33.48 -18.34
C THR A 22 -27.49 33.47 -17.65
N VAL A 23 -27.52 33.06 -16.37
CA VAL A 23 -28.76 33.17 -15.57
C VAL A 23 -29.11 34.65 -15.51
N ALA A 24 -30.37 34.98 -15.80
CA ALA A 24 -30.80 36.37 -15.78
C ALA A 24 -30.54 36.95 -14.39
N SER A 25 -29.82 38.08 -14.32
CA SER A 25 -29.43 38.67 -13.03
C SER A 25 -30.61 39.03 -12.12
N SER A 26 -31.83 39.09 -12.66
CA SER A 26 -33.08 39.32 -11.93
C SER A 26 -33.61 38.10 -11.18
N GLN A 27 -33.01 36.91 -11.37
CA GLN A 27 -33.45 35.65 -10.76
C GLN A 27 -32.47 35.13 -9.69
N VAL A 28 -31.43 35.89 -9.35
CA VAL A 28 -30.38 35.46 -8.41
C VAL A 28 -30.19 36.54 -7.36
N GLU A 29 -30.32 36.17 -6.09
CA GLU A 29 -30.06 37.07 -4.98
C GLU A 29 -28.55 37.31 -4.82
N LEU A 30 -28.15 38.58 -4.74
CA LEU A 30 -26.74 38.97 -4.66
C LEU A 30 -26.08 38.40 -3.40
N GLN A 31 -26.72 38.54 -2.23
CA GLN A 31 -26.08 38.21 -0.95
C GLN A 31 -25.70 36.73 -0.84
N PRO A 32 -26.58 35.75 -1.14
CA PRO A 32 -26.20 34.33 -1.10
C PRO A 32 -25.13 33.98 -2.13
N LEU A 33 -25.20 34.54 -3.35
CA LEU A 33 -24.21 34.34 -4.40
C LEU A 33 -22.83 34.88 -3.99
N ALA A 34 -22.78 36.10 -3.43
CA ALA A 34 -21.54 36.73 -2.97
C ALA A 34 -20.90 35.93 -1.83
N ALA A 35 -21.69 35.46 -0.86
CA ALA A 35 -21.19 34.60 0.21
C ALA A 35 -20.61 33.28 -0.34
N GLN A 36 -21.26 32.69 -1.34
CA GLN A 36 -20.81 31.47 -2.01
C GLN A 36 -19.52 31.69 -2.80
N ALA A 37 -19.44 32.78 -3.55
CA ALA A 37 -18.25 33.16 -4.31
C ALA A 37 -17.04 33.43 -3.41
N ARG A 38 -17.22 34.04 -2.22
CA ARG A 38 -16.13 34.20 -1.24
C ARG A 38 -15.53 32.84 -0.81
N ARG A 39 -16.38 31.85 -0.53
CA ARG A 39 -15.96 30.48 -0.20
C ARG A 39 -15.25 29.80 -1.38
N ILE A 40 -15.70 30.05 -2.61
CA ILE A 40 -15.02 29.54 -3.82
C ILE A 40 -13.62 30.14 -3.95
N VAL A 41 -13.46 31.44 -3.73
CA VAL A 41 -12.13 32.10 -3.77
C VAL A 41 -11.20 31.50 -2.71
N GLU A 42 -11.68 31.31 -1.49
CA GLU A 42 -10.92 30.69 -0.40
C GLU A 42 -10.52 29.24 -0.73
N ALA A 43 -11.46 28.43 -1.23
CA ALA A 43 -11.18 27.06 -1.63
C ALA A 43 -10.17 26.98 -2.79
N LEU A 44 -10.27 27.87 -3.78
CA LEU A 44 -9.31 27.95 -4.89
C LEU A 44 -7.91 28.33 -4.42
N ASP A 45 -7.79 29.24 -3.44
CA ASP A 45 -6.53 29.59 -2.81
C ASP A 45 -5.91 28.39 -2.09
N TYR A 46 -6.71 27.68 -1.30
CA TYR A 46 -6.31 26.47 -0.59
C TYR A 46 -5.83 25.35 -1.56
N LEU A 47 -6.56 25.14 -2.66
CA LEU A 47 -6.23 24.14 -3.68
C LEU A 47 -5.05 24.54 -4.58
N GLY A 48 -4.42 25.69 -4.33
CA GLY A 48 -3.25 26.15 -5.07
C GLY A 48 -3.58 26.66 -6.48
N ARG A 49 -4.84 27.02 -6.75
CA ARG A 49 -5.28 27.63 -8.00
C ARG A 49 -5.96 28.99 -7.75
N PRO A 50 -5.25 29.95 -7.14
CA PRO A 50 -5.81 31.25 -6.80
C PRO A 50 -6.26 32.00 -8.07
N LEU A 51 -7.37 32.74 -7.96
CA LEU A 51 -7.73 33.75 -8.96
C LEU A 51 -6.65 34.84 -9.01
N SER A 52 -6.53 35.52 -10.15
CA SER A 52 -5.60 36.66 -10.28
C SER A 52 -5.98 37.79 -9.32
N ALA A 53 -5.00 38.62 -8.95
CA ALA A 53 -5.25 39.77 -8.07
C ALA A 53 -6.32 40.70 -8.64
N SER A 54 -6.34 40.91 -9.96
CA SER A 54 -7.37 41.70 -10.65
C SER A 54 -8.77 41.07 -10.51
N GLU A 55 -8.90 39.76 -10.68
CA GLU A 55 -10.19 39.06 -10.55
C GLU A 55 -10.70 39.10 -9.10
N LYS A 56 -9.80 38.93 -8.12
CA LYS A 56 -10.16 39.07 -6.69
C LYS A 56 -10.67 40.47 -6.36
N MET A 57 -9.99 41.51 -6.87
CA MET A 57 -10.43 42.90 -6.70
C MET A 57 -11.76 43.20 -7.39
N GLU A 58 -12.03 42.56 -8.51
CA GLU A 58 -13.27 42.71 -9.25
C GLU A 58 -14.44 42.05 -8.53
N LEU A 59 -14.24 40.82 -8.04
CA LEU A 59 -15.20 40.11 -7.20
C LEU A 59 -15.48 40.87 -5.90
N ALA A 60 -14.45 41.39 -5.22
CA ALA A 60 -14.61 42.18 -4.01
C ALA A 60 -15.50 43.41 -4.25
N ARG A 61 -15.31 44.12 -5.37
CA ARG A 61 -16.18 45.24 -5.75
C ARG A 61 -17.62 44.81 -6.07
N ALA A 62 -17.80 43.65 -6.70
CA ALA A 62 -19.12 43.13 -7.01
C ALA A 62 -19.87 42.68 -5.74
N PHE A 63 -19.19 42.11 -4.75
CA PHE A 63 -19.83 41.64 -3.52
C PHE A 63 -20.52 42.74 -2.71
N ASP A 64 -20.01 43.98 -2.80
CA ASP A 64 -20.50 45.13 -2.05
C ASP A 64 -21.22 46.15 -2.96
N GLY A 65 -21.59 45.74 -4.18
CA GLY A 65 -22.17 46.63 -5.19
C GLY A 65 -23.64 46.99 -4.92
N GLU A 66 -23.98 48.29 -5.01
CA GLU A 66 -25.34 48.80 -4.78
C GLU A 66 -26.35 48.37 -5.86
N ASN A 67 -25.89 48.12 -7.09
CA ASN A 67 -26.74 47.60 -8.16
C ASN A 67 -26.62 46.07 -8.21
N GLU A 68 -27.55 45.38 -7.55
CA GLU A 68 -27.52 43.93 -7.40
C GLU A 68 -27.47 43.18 -8.75
N ALA A 69 -28.27 43.59 -9.73
CA ALA A 69 -28.30 42.93 -11.03
C ALA A 69 -26.95 43.04 -11.78
N ARG A 70 -26.28 44.19 -11.66
CA ARG A 70 -24.94 44.40 -12.21
C ARG A 70 -23.88 43.61 -11.43
N ALA A 71 -23.95 43.62 -10.10
CA ALA A 71 -23.07 42.87 -9.22
C ALA A 71 -23.13 41.35 -9.49
N VAL A 72 -24.34 40.79 -9.60
CA VAL A 72 -24.56 39.38 -9.98
C VAL A 72 -23.95 39.08 -11.36
N ALA A 73 -24.13 39.97 -12.34
CA ALA A 73 -23.53 39.80 -13.67
C ALA A 73 -22.00 39.84 -13.63
N ASP A 74 -21.41 40.71 -12.82
CA ASP A 74 -19.97 40.82 -12.65
C ASP A 74 -19.37 39.58 -11.95
N ILE A 75 -20.04 39.04 -10.92
CA ILE A 75 -19.63 37.76 -10.29
C ILE A 75 -19.64 36.63 -11.31
N GLN A 76 -20.74 36.48 -12.06
CA GLN A 76 -20.85 35.45 -13.10
C GLN A 76 -19.75 35.62 -14.16
N ARG A 77 -19.51 36.84 -14.63
CA ARG A 77 -18.50 37.12 -15.65
C ARG A 77 -17.09 36.74 -15.22
N VAL A 78 -16.73 36.91 -13.94
CA VAL A 78 -15.43 36.48 -13.43
C VAL A 78 -15.37 34.95 -13.30
N LEU A 79 -16.35 34.33 -12.64
CA LEU A 79 -16.30 32.91 -12.33
C LEU A 79 -16.52 32.01 -13.56
N ASP A 80 -17.38 32.40 -14.51
CA ASP A 80 -17.67 31.64 -15.74
C ASP A 80 -16.41 31.38 -16.59
N ARG A 81 -15.42 32.28 -16.54
CA ARG A 81 -14.13 32.12 -17.24
C ARG A 81 -13.30 30.94 -16.73
N HIS A 82 -13.58 30.48 -15.51
CA HIS A 82 -12.93 29.33 -14.88
C HIS A 82 -13.79 28.07 -14.94
N CYS A 83 -14.99 28.15 -15.52
CA CYS A 83 -15.91 27.02 -15.62
C CYS A 83 -15.55 26.07 -16.76
N LEU A 84 -15.34 24.79 -16.42
CA LEU A 84 -15.18 23.69 -17.38
C LEU A 84 -16.51 23.21 -17.94
N ALA A 85 -17.57 23.30 -17.15
CA ALA A 85 -18.90 22.88 -17.52
C ALA A 85 -19.95 23.84 -16.94
N VAL A 86 -21.06 23.98 -17.67
CA VAL A 86 -22.28 24.64 -17.21
C VAL A 86 -23.37 23.60 -17.15
N ILE A 87 -23.93 23.42 -15.97
CA ILE A 87 -24.97 22.46 -15.64
C ILE A 87 -26.27 23.21 -15.46
N GLN A 88 -27.32 22.70 -16.08
CA GLN A 88 -28.70 23.10 -15.85
C GLN A 88 -29.45 21.94 -15.22
N ILE A 89 -30.11 22.20 -14.11
CA ILE A 89 -31.07 21.30 -13.47
C ILE A 89 -32.45 21.91 -13.74
N SER A 90 -33.25 21.26 -14.59
CA SER A 90 -34.61 21.74 -14.91
C SER A 90 -35.54 21.66 -13.70
N PRO A 91 -36.72 22.30 -13.72
CA PRO A 91 -37.73 22.15 -12.67
C PRO A 91 -38.14 20.69 -12.36
N GLU A 92 -38.04 19.79 -13.34
CA GLU A 92 -38.27 18.35 -13.20
C GLU A 92 -37.03 17.58 -12.69
N SER A 93 -36.01 18.29 -12.20
CA SER A 93 -34.72 17.74 -11.75
C SER A 93 -33.94 16.99 -12.84
N ARG A 94 -34.12 17.35 -14.12
CA ARG A 94 -33.34 16.79 -15.24
C ARG A 94 -32.04 17.56 -15.41
N VAL A 95 -30.93 16.82 -15.50
CA VAL A 95 -29.59 17.41 -15.67
C VAL A 95 -29.22 17.52 -17.14
N LYS A 96 -28.88 18.73 -17.57
CA LYS A 96 -28.28 19.04 -18.87
C LYS A 96 -26.92 19.69 -18.65
N VAL A 97 -25.91 19.31 -19.43
CA VAL A 97 -24.57 19.91 -19.33
C VAL A 97 -24.07 20.39 -20.69
N VAL A 98 -23.35 21.50 -20.69
CA VAL A 98 -22.56 21.98 -21.84
C VAL A 98 -21.16 22.35 -21.38
N GLN A 99 -20.22 22.37 -22.32
CA GLN A 99 -18.85 22.80 -22.05
C GLN A 99 -18.82 24.29 -21.68
N GLY A 100 -18.05 24.63 -20.64
CA GLY A 100 -17.83 25.99 -20.20
C GLY A 100 -16.73 26.72 -21.02
N GLN A 101 -16.38 27.92 -20.59
CA GLN A 101 -15.50 28.82 -21.35
C GLN A 101 -14.00 28.59 -21.09
N VAL A 102 -13.64 27.91 -20.01
CA VAL A 102 -12.23 27.72 -19.64
C VAL A 102 -11.53 26.81 -20.66
N PRO A 103 -10.29 27.13 -21.08
CA PRO A 103 -9.49 26.21 -21.87
C PRO A 103 -9.32 24.86 -21.16
N ALA A 104 -9.68 23.78 -21.87
CA ALA A 104 -9.56 22.41 -21.38
C ALA A 104 -8.09 21.94 -21.40
N GLU A 105 -7.28 22.46 -20.48
CA GLU A 105 -5.87 22.09 -20.35
C GLU A 105 -5.61 21.29 -19.08
N LEU A 106 -4.92 20.15 -19.20
CA LEU A 106 -4.44 19.36 -18.07
C LEU A 106 -2.91 19.29 -18.08
N ASP A 107 -2.30 18.77 -17.01
CA ASP A 107 -0.87 18.44 -16.97
C ASP A 107 -0.72 16.93 -16.83
N GLU A 108 0.19 16.33 -17.60
CA GLU A 108 0.55 14.91 -17.47
C GLU A 108 1.02 14.62 -16.05
N ALA A 109 0.59 13.51 -15.47
CA ALA A 109 0.85 13.18 -14.08
C ALA A 109 0.46 14.29 -13.08
N GLY A 110 -0.47 15.20 -13.42
CA GLY A 110 -0.84 16.34 -12.58
C GLY A 110 -2.33 16.56 -12.43
N TRP A 111 -2.69 17.19 -11.31
CA TRP A 111 -4.04 17.61 -10.98
C TRP A 111 -4.29 19.07 -11.38
N ARG A 112 -5.45 19.34 -11.95
CA ARG A 112 -5.95 20.68 -12.26
C ARG A 112 -7.32 20.90 -11.64
N VAL A 113 -7.59 22.15 -11.29
CA VAL A 113 -8.84 22.57 -10.65
C VAL A 113 -9.60 23.48 -11.61
N PHE A 114 -10.90 23.22 -11.74
CA PHE A 114 -11.84 24.03 -12.53
C PHE A 114 -13.10 24.31 -11.72
N LEU A 115 -13.86 25.31 -12.16
CA LEU A 115 -15.22 25.53 -11.68
C LEU A 115 -16.24 24.77 -12.53
N VAL A 116 -17.40 24.53 -11.94
CA VAL A 116 -18.60 24.02 -12.59
C VAL A 116 -19.74 24.95 -12.19
N LYS A 117 -20.41 25.57 -13.18
CA LYS A 117 -21.56 26.43 -12.92
C LYS A 117 -22.81 25.56 -12.82
N VAL A 118 -23.61 25.75 -11.77
CA VAL A 118 -24.86 25.02 -11.57
C VAL A 118 -26.03 26.02 -11.60
N ARG A 119 -26.89 25.87 -12.60
CA ARG A 119 -28.18 26.55 -12.70
C ARG A 119 -29.26 25.62 -12.17
N ASN A 120 -29.81 25.92 -11.01
CA ASN A 120 -30.66 25.00 -10.26
C ASN A 120 -32.12 25.50 -10.25
N GLU A 121 -32.84 25.26 -11.34
CA GLU A 121 -34.22 25.73 -11.51
C GLU A 121 -35.23 24.92 -10.66
N ALA A 122 -34.82 23.75 -10.15
CA ALA A 122 -35.61 22.90 -9.28
C ALA A 122 -35.36 23.12 -7.77
N GLY A 123 -34.39 23.94 -7.37
CA GLY A 123 -34.03 24.11 -5.96
C GLY A 123 -33.49 22.83 -5.31
N VAL A 124 -32.79 21.98 -6.08
CA VAL A 124 -32.22 20.72 -5.60
C VAL A 124 -31.16 20.95 -4.53
N THR A 125 -31.21 20.16 -3.45
CA THR A 125 -30.23 20.16 -2.35
C THR A 125 -29.44 18.86 -2.24
N ALA A 126 -29.57 17.98 -3.23
CA ALA A 126 -28.77 16.77 -3.33
C ALA A 126 -27.30 17.09 -3.64
N GLU A 127 -26.41 16.11 -3.45
CA GLU A 127 -25.01 16.20 -3.86
C GLU A 127 -24.90 16.18 -5.39
N LEU A 128 -24.10 17.09 -5.95
CA LEU A 128 -23.77 17.06 -7.36
C LEU A 128 -22.59 16.10 -7.58
N LYS A 129 -22.85 15.01 -8.32
CA LYS A 129 -21.85 14.01 -8.66
C LYS A 129 -21.34 14.20 -10.07
N ALA A 130 -20.05 13.99 -10.26
CA ALA A 130 -19.40 13.91 -11.56
C ALA A 130 -18.86 12.51 -11.78
N GLU A 131 -19.01 11.98 -12.99
CA GLU A 131 -18.58 10.64 -13.38
C GLU A 131 -17.98 10.67 -14.79
N SER A 132 -17.08 9.74 -15.09
CA SER A 132 -16.49 9.61 -16.42
C SER A 132 -16.09 8.15 -16.69
N PRO A 133 -16.40 7.59 -17.87
CA PRO A 133 -15.86 6.30 -18.28
C PRO A 133 -14.32 6.32 -18.37
N ASN A 134 -13.71 7.49 -18.59
CA ASN A 134 -12.26 7.68 -18.61
C ASN A 134 -11.65 7.75 -17.21
N ALA A 135 -12.46 7.95 -16.16
CA ALA A 135 -12.01 8.00 -14.76
C ALA A 135 -12.10 6.66 -14.02
N LEU A 136 -12.72 5.64 -14.62
CA LEU A 136 -12.82 4.30 -14.03
C LEU A 136 -11.45 3.72 -13.63
N HIS A 137 -11.44 2.79 -12.67
CA HIS A 137 -10.23 2.13 -12.20
C HIS A 137 -9.51 1.39 -13.34
N VAL A 138 -8.18 1.46 -13.37
CA VAL A 138 -7.34 0.76 -14.37
C VAL A 138 -7.03 -0.68 -13.98
N PHE A 139 -7.51 -1.14 -12.83
CA PHE A 139 -7.37 -2.49 -12.35
C PHE A 139 -8.61 -2.89 -11.55
N ARG A 140 -8.75 -4.20 -11.30
CA ARG A 140 -9.71 -4.77 -10.36
C ARG A 140 -8.94 -5.58 -9.32
N ARG A 141 -9.25 -5.36 -8.05
CA ARG A 141 -8.77 -6.19 -6.93
C ARG A 141 -9.84 -7.19 -6.50
N PRO A 142 -9.46 -8.24 -5.75
CA PRO A 142 -10.41 -9.02 -4.97
C PRO A 142 -11.26 -8.12 -4.06
N SER A 143 -12.41 -8.64 -3.62
CA SER A 143 -13.21 -7.98 -2.58
C SER A 143 -12.50 -8.07 -1.23
N THR A 144 -12.87 -7.21 -0.27
CA THR A 144 -12.34 -7.27 1.10
C THR A 144 -12.54 -8.62 1.76
N ASP A 145 -13.66 -9.29 1.46
CA ASP A 145 -14.09 -10.51 2.14
C ASP A 145 -13.51 -11.79 1.51
N TYR A 146 -12.73 -11.66 0.42
CA TYR A 146 -12.18 -12.83 -0.28
C TYR A 146 -10.82 -12.50 -0.89
N PRO A 147 -9.76 -13.26 -0.56
CA PRO A 147 -8.39 -12.94 -0.98
C PRO A 147 -8.15 -13.08 -2.49
N GLY A 148 -9.10 -13.65 -3.24
CA GLY A 148 -9.04 -13.79 -4.69
C GLY A 148 -9.22 -15.22 -5.15
N THR A 149 -9.55 -15.40 -6.43
CA THR A 149 -9.88 -16.73 -6.98
C THR A 149 -8.68 -17.35 -7.69
N GLN A 150 -8.66 -18.68 -7.81
CA GLN A 150 -7.59 -19.38 -8.56
C GLN A 150 -7.52 -19.00 -10.04
N ARG A 151 -8.66 -18.61 -10.63
CA ARG A 151 -8.82 -18.26 -12.06
C ARG A 151 -9.73 -17.04 -12.19
N PRO A 152 -9.27 -15.84 -11.85
CA PRO A 152 -10.10 -14.66 -11.91
C PRO A 152 -10.50 -14.34 -13.34
N ARG A 153 -11.73 -13.84 -13.50
CA ARG A 153 -12.24 -13.38 -14.80
C ARG A 153 -11.56 -12.07 -15.18
N GLN A 154 -11.01 -12.00 -16.39
CA GLN A 154 -10.52 -10.75 -16.96
C GLN A 154 -11.67 -9.75 -17.12
N SER A 155 -11.66 -8.68 -16.31
CA SER A 155 -12.68 -7.62 -16.32
C SER A 155 -12.13 -6.25 -16.73
N VAL A 156 -10.81 -6.12 -16.82
CA VAL A 156 -10.11 -4.93 -17.28
C VAL A 156 -9.11 -5.34 -18.35
N THR A 157 -9.31 -4.86 -19.59
CA THR A 157 -8.44 -5.15 -20.73
C THR A 157 -7.33 -4.10 -20.87
N ARG A 158 -6.32 -4.38 -21.70
CA ARG A 158 -5.31 -3.35 -22.07
C ARG A 158 -5.94 -2.11 -22.73
N GLY A 159 -7.00 -2.31 -23.52
CA GLY A 159 -7.75 -1.21 -24.12
C GLY A 159 -8.45 -0.35 -23.08
N ASP A 160 -8.98 -0.96 -22.03
CA ASP A 160 -9.56 -0.23 -20.89
C ASP A 160 -8.51 0.60 -20.15
N VAL A 161 -7.35 0.02 -19.85
CA VAL A 161 -6.24 0.75 -19.21
C VAL A 161 -5.84 2.00 -20.02
N SER A 162 -5.81 1.89 -21.35
CA SER A 162 -5.52 3.01 -22.23
C SER A 162 -6.63 4.08 -22.20
N ARG A 163 -7.91 3.68 -22.26
CA ARG A 163 -9.05 4.61 -22.23
C ARG A 163 -9.27 5.29 -20.88
N ARG A 164 -8.88 4.63 -19.78
CA ARG A 164 -9.07 5.08 -18.39
C ARG A 164 -7.92 5.97 -17.90
N TRP A 165 -7.60 7.01 -18.66
CA TRP A 165 -6.43 7.88 -18.45
C TRP A 165 -6.68 9.05 -17.48
N LEU A 166 -7.95 9.40 -17.23
CA LEU A 166 -8.39 10.51 -16.39
C LEU A 166 -8.56 10.03 -14.94
N ASP A 167 -8.46 10.91 -13.97
CA ASP A 167 -9.12 10.75 -12.66
C ASP A 167 -9.90 12.05 -12.34
N LEU A 168 -10.96 11.95 -11.55
CA LEU A 168 -11.80 13.12 -11.25
C LEU A 168 -12.39 13.06 -9.84
N SER A 169 -12.56 14.23 -9.23
CA SER A 169 -13.23 14.39 -7.95
C SER A 169 -13.91 15.75 -7.86
N MET A 170 -15.11 15.80 -7.29
CA MET A 170 -15.69 17.06 -6.80
C MET A 170 -14.97 17.47 -5.50
N PHE A 171 -14.85 18.78 -5.24
CA PHE A 171 -14.29 19.28 -3.97
C PHE A 171 -15.42 19.76 -3.06
N ASP A 172 -15.66 18.97 -2.03
CA ASP A 172 -16.87 19.03 -1.19
C ASP A 172 -16.52 19.20 0.29
N SER A 173 -15.32 19.69 0.59
CA SER A 173 -14.80 19.94 1.94
C SER A 173 -14.87 21.42 2.32
N PRO A 174 -14.81 21.77 3.62
CA PRO A 174 -14.79 23.16 4.07
C PRO A 174 -13.78 24.02 3.29
N PRO A 175 -14.16 25.24 2.83
CA PRO A 175 -15.37 25.97 3.20
C PRO A 175 -16.65 25.60 2.42
N LEU A 176 -16.60 24.67 1.46
CA LEU A 176 -17.78 24.24 0.70
C LEU A 176 -18.52 23.11 1.43
N ALA A 177 -19.82 22.98 1.15
CA ALA A 177 -20.65 21.88 1.66
C ALA A 177 -20.87 20.83 0.56
N PRO A 178 -20.97 19.52 0.85
CA PRO A 178 -21.21 18.50 -0.18
C PRO A 178 -22.51 18.66 -0.96
N ARG A 179 -23.56 19.15 -0.30
CA ARG A 179 -24.89 19.34 -0.89
C ARG A 179 -25.01 20.66 -1.61
N LEU A 180 -25.78 20.67 -2.69
CA LEU A 180 -26.26 21.89 -3.34
C LEU A 180 -27.09 22.74 -2.35
N SER A 181 -27.05 24.06 -2.50
CA SER A 181 -27.71 24.97 -1.57
C SER A 181 -29.21 25.12 -1.83
N GLY A 182 -29.68 24.69 -3.01
CA GLY A 182 -31.03 24.95 -3.50
C GLY A 182 -31.20 26.34 -4.12
N LEU A 183 -30.15 27.16 -4.16
CA LEU A 183 -30.16 28.48 -4.82
C LEU A 183 -30.16 28.32 -6.34
N GLU A 184 -30.78 29.27 -7.04
CA GLU A 184 -30.89 29.28 -8.51
C GLU A 184 -29.55 29.22 -9.23
N LEU A 185 -28.51 29.77 -8.59
CA LEU A 185 -27.15 29.77 -9.11
C LEU A 185 -26.13 29.47 -8.01
N GLU A 186 -25.27 28.51 -8.28
CA GLU A 186 -24.11 28.21 -7.46
C GLU A 186 -22.94 27.65 -8.29
N TYR A 187 -21.71 27.86 -7.82
CA TYR A 187 -20.48 27.31 -8.41
C TYR A 187 -19.92 26.16 -7.58
N ARG A 188 -19.45 25.11 -8.25
CA ARG A 188 -18.78 23.97 -7.63
C ARG A 188 -17.37 23.80 -8.18
N ILE A 189 -16.54 23.07 -7.47
CA ILE A 189 -15.14 22.85 -7.85
C ILE A 189 -14.98 21.39 -8.28
N ILE A 190 -14.39 21.18 -9.46
CA ILE A 190 -14.00 19.86 -9.96
C ILE A 190 -12.48 19.80 -10.12
N GLN A 191 -11.89 18.71 -9.64
CA GLN A 191 -10.46 18.40 -9.77
C GLN A 191 -10.29 17.28 -10.79
N LEU A 192 -9.41 17.47 -11.77
CA LEU A 192 -9.13 16.50 -12.82
C LEU A 192 -7.63 16.18 -12.86
N TYR A 193 -7.31 14.89 -12.93
CA TYR A 193 -5.96 14.38 -13.12
C TYR A 193 -5.80 13.76 -14.51
N SER A 194 -4.66 13.99 -15.16
CA SER A 194 -4.32 13.25 -16.37
C SER A 194 -3.11 12.36 -16.15
N ARG A 195 -3.23 11.05 -16.42
CA ARG A 195 -2.07 10.15 -16.47
C ARG A 195 -1.19 10.44 -17.68
N ASP A 196 -1.80 10.88 -18.78
CA ASP A 196 -1.18 10.86 -20.11
C ASP A 196 -1.03 12.28 -20.69
N ARG A 197 0.06 12.56 -21.40
CA ARG A 197 0.21 13.77 -22.22
C ARG A 197 -0.50 13.71 -23.57
N GLY A 198 -0.68 14.88 -24.18
CA GLY A 198 -1.19 15.08 -25.54
C GLY A 198 -2.70 15.37 -25.57
N ARG A 199 -3.28 15.34 -26.75
CA ARG A 199 -4.73 15.50 -26.92
C ARG A 199 -5.46 14.25 -26.42
N ARG A 200 -6.43 14.43 -25.53
CA ARG A 200 -7.25 13.34 -24.97
C ARG A 200 -8.68 13.82 -24.81
N GLU A 201 -9.63 13.09 -25.37
CA GLU A 201 -11.05 13.35 -25.14
C GLU A 201 -11.50 12.60 -23.89
N ALA A 202 -12.30 13.27 -23.06
CA ALA A 202 -13.01 12.67 -21.95
C ALA A 202 -14.50 13.00 -22.02
N GLU A 203 -15.32 12.00 -21.74
CA GLU A 203 -16.74 12.18 -21.49
C GLU A 203 -16.94 12.42 -19.99
N ILE A 204 -17.59 13.51 -19.61
CA ILE A 204 -17.89 13.83 -18.21
C ILE A 204 -19.40 13.97 -18.07
N SER A 205 -20.00 13.17 -17.19
CA SER A 205 -21.42 13.22 -16.86
C SER A 205 -21.66 13.75 -15.46
N PHE A 206 -22.75 14.48 -15.28
CA PHE A 206 -23.18 15.00 -13.99
C PHE A 206 -24.55 14.45 -13.60
N ASN A 207 -24.78 14.23 -12.31
CA ASN A 207 -26.07 13.81 -11.77
C ASN A 207 -26.29 14.33 -10.34
N VAL A 208 -27.54 14.38 -9.90
CA VAL A 208 -27.93 14.79 -8.53
C VAL A 208 -28.75 13.71 -7.81
N GLY A 209 -28.49 12.43 -8.13
CA GLY A 209 -29.19 11.26 -7.60
C GLY A 209 -29.77 10.32 -8.66
N GLN A 210 -30.29 9.16 -8.23
CA GLN A 210 -30.87 8.16 -9.14
C GLN A 210 -32.09 8.72 -9.89
N GLY A 211 -32.19 8.44 -11.19
CA GLY A 211 -33.31 8.86 -12.04
C GLY A 211 -33.23 10.31 -12.57
N THR A 212 -32.20 11.07 -12.23
CA THR A 212 -31.96 12.46 -12.71
C THR A 212 -31.32 12.54 -14.10
N GLN A 213 -30.97 11.38 -14.66
CA GLN A 213 -30.51 11.25 -16.04
C GLN A 213 -31.60 11.73 -17.00
N ASP A 214 -31.26 12.65 -17.88
CA ASP A 214 -32.17 13.09 -18.93
C ASP A 214 -32.25 12.04 -20.05
N ILE A 215 -33.42 11.91 -20.67
CA ILE A 215 -33.64 10.98 -21.78
C ILE A 215 -32.79 11.47 -22.96
N GLY A 216 -31.85 10.63 -23.40
CA GLY A 216 -31.00 10.90 -24.57
C GLY A 216 -29.60 11.46 -24.27
N PHE A 217 -28.99 11.12 -23.13
CA PHE A 217 -27.59 11.47 -22.81
C PHE A 217 -27.34 12.99 -22.93
N ARG A 218 -28.12 13.80 -22.23
CA ARG A 218 -27.91 15.26 -22.19
C ARG A 218 -27.13 15.71 -20.96
N ASN A 219 -26.91 14.79 -20.03
CA ASN A 219 -26.18 15.02 -18.79
C ASN A 219 -24.68 14.74 -18.91
N ASN A 220 -24.17 14.41 -20.11
CA ASN A 220 -22.76 14.25 -20.43
C ASN A 220 -22.25 15.32 -21.42
N VAL A 221 -20.95 15.62 -21.33
CA VAL A 221 -20.23 16.50 -22.25
C VAL A 221 -18.92 15.83 -22.65
N HIS A 222 -18.61 15.86 -23.94
CA HIS A 222 -17.32 15.41 -24.49
C HIS A 222 -16.38 16.62 -24.57
N ILE A 223 -15.27 16.55 -23.83
CA ILE A 223 -14.28 17.63 -23.77
C ILE A 223 -12.95 17.11 -24.29
N LEU A 224 -12.41 17.75 -25.33
CA LEU A 224 -11.06 17.50 -25.83
C LEU A 224 -10.04 18.29 -25.00
N PHE A 225 -9.31 17.59 -24.14
CA PHE A 225 -8.25 18.16 -23.32
C PHE A 225 -6.92 18.22 -24.06
N ASN A 226 -6.16 19.30 -23.81
CA ASN A 226 -4.74 19.40 -24.12
C ASN A 226 -3.93 19.11 -22.85
N CYS A 227 -3.45 17.87 -22.70
CA CYS A 227 -2.62 17.47 -21.57
C CYS A 227 -1.15 17.83 -21.83
N ARG A 228 -0.65 18.89 -21.17
CA ARG A 228 0.72 19.37 -21.34
C ARG A 228 1.72 18.35 -20.77
N PRO A 229 2.88 18.15 -21.43
CA PRO A 229 3.89 17.24 -20.91
C PRO A 229 4.46 17.75 -19.58
N SER A 230 4.71 16.82 -18.68
CA SER A 230 5.36 17.09 -17.40
C SER A 230 6.85 16.81 -17.46
N THR A 231 7.57 17.17 -16.40
CA THR A 231 9.03 17.04 -16.35
C THR A 231 9.41 15.62 -15.94
N SER A 232 10.27 14.98 -16.72
CA SER A 232 10.88 13.70 -16.37
C SER A 232 12.14 13.95 -15.54
N ILE A 233 12.12 13.48 -14.29
CA ILE A 233 13.18 13.68 -13.32
C ILE A 233 13.95 12.38 -13.16
N THR A 234 15.26 12.42 -13.40
CA THR A 234 16.14 11.27 -13.17
C THR A 234 16.55 11.21 -11.71
N LEU A 235 16.34 10.05 -11.06
CA LEU A 235 16.75 9.84 -9.69
C LEU A 235 18.16 9.24 -9.68
N ARG A 236 19.10 9.92 -9.01
CA ARG A 236 20.45 9.43 -8.76
C ARG A 236 20.50 8.90 -7.33
N ILE A 237 20.76 7.62 -7.16
CA ILE A 237 20.57 6.91 -5.90
C ILE A 237 21.87 6.23 -5.53
N ARG A 238 22.44 6.61 -4.38
CA ARG A 238 23.71 6.07 -3.88
C ARG A 238 23.50 5.43 -2.52
N ASP A 239 24.05 4.24 -2.34
CA ASP A 239 24.14 3.58 -1.04
C ASP A 239 25.26 4.20 -0.18
N GLU A 240 25.42 3.69 1.04
CA GLU A 240 26.45 4.12 2.00
C GLU A 240 27.90 3.92 1.52
N ARG A 241 28.10 3.21 0.39
CA ARG A 241 29.39 2.94 -0.25
C ARG A 241 29.50 3.61 -1.63
N ASP A 242 28.65 4.61 -1.89
CA ASP A 242 28.54 5.35 -3.17
C ASP A 242 28.19 4.49 -4.40
N ARG A 243 27.64 3.29 -4.19
CA ARG A 243 27.22 2.40 -5.29
C ARG A 243 25.79 2.71 -5.72
N PRO A 244 25.48 2.61 -7.02
CA PRO A 244 24.11 2.75 -7.51
C PRO A 244 23.22 1.64 -6.92
N THR A 245 22.01 1.97 -6.50
CA THR A 245 21.11 1.00 -5.85
C THR A 245 19.62 1.29 -6.12
N THR A 246 18.74 0.47 -5.55
CA THR A 246 17.28 0.66 -5.52
C THR A 246 16.88 1.29 -4.19
N ALA A 247 15.92 2.22 -4.21
CA ALA A 247 15.34 2.80 -3.00
C ALA A 247 13.82 2.95 -3.11
N SER A 248 13.17 3.07 -1.95
CA SER A 248 11.75 3.44 -1.79
C SER A 248 11.62 4.96 -1.78
N PHE A 249 10.63 5.50 -2.49
CA PHE A 249 10.32 6.93 -2.55
C PHE A 249 8.84 7.19 -2.28
N ILE A 250 8.53 8.12 -1.36
CA ILE A 250 7.20 8.73 -1.27
C ILE A 250 7.33 10.19 -1.68
N ILE A 251 6.65 10.57 -2.77
CA ILE A 251 6.69 11.92 -3.32
C ILE A 251 5.34 12.58 -3.07
N ARG A 252 5.32 13.66 -2.30
CA ARG A 252 4.11 14.41 -1.96
C ARG A 252 4.23 15.86 -2.42
N ASP A 253 3.16 16.41 -2.99
CA ASP A 253 3.09 17.86 -3.19
C ASP A 253 2.62 18.59 -1.92
N ARG A 254 2.50 19.93 -2.00
CA ARG A 254 2.02 20.77 -0.89
C ARG A 254 0.59 20.44 -0.41
N GLN A 255 -0.21 19.75 -1.22
CA GLN A 255 -1.55 19.31 -0.85
C GLN A 255 -1.54 17.88 -0.27
N GLY A 256 -0.36 17.27 -0.10
CA GLY A 256 -0.22 15.90 0.38
C GLY A 256 -0.55 14.84 -0.66
N ARG A 257 -0.77 15.21 -1.93
CA ARG A 257 -1.09 14.25 -3.00
C ARG A 257 0.15 13.46 -3.37
N ILE A 258 -0.02 12.15 -3.54
CA ILE A 258 1.07 11.20 -3.81
C ILE A 258 1.31 11.08 -5.33
N TYR A 259 2.58 11.06 -5.72
CA TYR A 259 3.01 10.91 -7.12
C TYR A 259 3.88 9.66 -7.34
N PRO A 260 3.61 8.86 -8.39
CA PRO A 260 2.42 8.90 -9.23
C PRO A 260 1.14 8.56 -8.43
N PRO A 261 -0.06 9.00 -8.84
CA PRO A 261 -1.30 8.73 -8.09
C PRO A 261 -1.70 7.26 -8.05
N LEU A 262 -2.14 6.81 -6.87
CA LEU A 262 -2.50 5.42 -6.59
C LEU A 262 -3.56 4.85 -7.54
N ALA A 263 -4.59 5.64 -7.84
CA ALA A 263 -5.74 5.22 -8.65
C ALA A 263 -5.39 4.80 -10.08
N LYS A 264 -4.23 5.23 -10.59
CA LYS A 264 -3.76 4.97 -11.95
C LYS A 264 -2.44 4.19 -11.99
N ARG A 265 -1.99 3.65 -10.86
CA ARG A 265 -0.81 2.77 -10.78
C ARG A 265 -1.13 1.38 -11.30
N LEU A 266 -0.21 0.87 -12.11
CA LEU A 266 -0.05 -0.52 -12.48
C LEU A 266 1.43 -0.84 -12.28
N ALA A 267 1.81 -2.10 -12.53
CA ALA A 267 3.21 -2.49 -12.49
C ALA A 267 4.13 -1.51 -13.25
N PRO A 268 5.32 -1.19 -12.69
CA PRO A 268 5.91 -1.80 -11.50
C PRO A 268 5.43 -1.21 -10.17
N ASP A 269 4.55 -0.21 -10.17
CA ASP A 269 4.14 0.50 -8.96
C ASP A 269 2.86 -0.09 -8.36
N PHE A 270 2.89 -0.44 -7.07
CA PHE A 270 1.73 -1.03 -6.41
C PHE A 270 0.73 0.07 -6.06
N ALA A 271 -0.51 -0.12 -6.47
CA ALA A 271 -1.57 0.86 -6.29
C ALA A 271 -2.08 0.96 -4.84
N PHE A 272 -1.62 0.10 -3.93
CA PHE A 272 -1.92 0.14 -2.49
C PHE A 272 -0.77 0.68 -1.64
N HIS A 273 0.39 0.96 -2.26
CA HIS A 273 1.55 1.53 -1.58
C HIS A 273 1.59 3.04 -1.78
N PRO A 274 1.84 3.86 -0.74
CA PRO A 274 2.18 5.25 -0.96
C PRO A 274 3.51 5.39 -1.72
N GLN A 275 4.49 4.54 -1.40
CA GLN A 275 5.81 4.55 -2.01
C GLN A 275 5.85 3.95 -3.41
N VAL A 276 6.90 4.30 -4.16
CA VAL A 276 7.35 3.63 -5.38
C VAL A 276 8.81 3.26 -5.26
N TYR A 277 9.24 2.21 -5.95
CA TYR A 277 10.62 1.75 -5.92
C TYR A 277 11.34 2.12 -7.21
N ARG A 278 12.50 2.74 -7.11
CA ARG A 278 13.30 3.14 -8.27
C ARG A 278 14.75 2.74 -8.11
N GLN A 279 15.35 2.30 -9.20
CA GLN A 279 16.79 2.06 -9.36
C GLN A 279 17.50 3.35 -9.78
N ASP A 280 18.80 3.46 -9.49
CA ASP A 280 19.63 4.58 -9.95
C ASP A 280 19.47 4.78 -11.47
N GLY A 281 19.24 6.04 -11.86
CA GLY A 281 19.05 6.44 -13.25
C GLY A 281 17.61 6.30 -13.77
N GLU A 282 16.71 5.66 -13.02
CA GLU A 282 15.29 5.64 -13.36
C GLU A 282 14.62 7.00 -13.11
N ARG A 283 13.39 7.13 -13.59
CA ARG A 283 12.71 8.42 -13.65
C ARG A 283 11.34 8.40 -12.98
N VAL A 284 10.93 9.60 -12.57
CA VAL A 284 9.56 9.93 -12.20
C VAL A 284 9.10 11.14 -13.01
N THR A 285 7.83 11.18 -13.38
CA THR A 285 7.24 12.31 -14.11
C THR A 285 6.46 13.15 -13.13
N LEU A 286 6.83 14.42 -12.99
CA LEU A 286 6.17 15.36 -12.08
C LEU A 286 5.77 16.66 -12.80
N PRO A 287 4.57 17.19 -12.55
CA PRO A 287 4.18 18.51 -13.02
C PRO A 287 4.97 19.60 -12.30
N VAL A 288 4.82 20.84 -12.79
CA VAL A 288 5.39 22.02 -12.14
C VAL A 288 4.81 22.14 -10.74
N GLY A 289 5.68 22.24 -9.73
CA GLY A 289 5.26 22.24 -8.34
C GLY A 289 6.42 22.13 -7.37
N GLU A 290 6.09 22.06 -6.09
CA GLU A 290 7.03 21.76 -5.01
C GLU A 290 6.66 20.42 -4.39
N TYR A 291 7.68 19.64 -4.08
CA TYR A 291 7.54 18.27 -3.62
C TYR A 291 8.41 18.01 -2.40
N GLU A 292 7.83 17.39 -1.38
CA GLU A 292 8.57 16.67 -0.36
C GLU A 292 8.82 15.25 -0.88
N VAL A 293 10.08 14.83 -0.90
CA VAL A 293 10.49 13.48 -1.29
C VAL A 293 11.06 12.78 -0.06
N GLU A 294 10.35 11.80 0.44
CA GLU A 294 10.80 10.88 1.49
C GLU A 294 11.44 9.65 0.83
N TYR A 295 12.62 9.23 1.30
CA TYR A 295 13.36 8.12 0.72
C TYR A 295 14.08 7.26 1.77
N THR A 296 14.14 5.96 1.54
CA THR A 296 14.80 4.96 2.39
C THR A 296 15.05 3.65 1.61
N ARG A 297 15.63 2.64 2.25
CA ARG A 297 15.85 1.30 1.69
C ARG A 297 15.72 0.18 2.74
N GLY A 298 14.53 -0.01 3.31
CA GLY A 298 14.29 -0.99 4.37
C GLY A 298 14.56 -0.47 5.79
N PRO A 299 14.32 -1.29 6.82
CA PRO A 299 14.41 -0.91 8.23
C PRO A 299 15.85 -0.67 8.70
N GLU A 300 16.86 -1.23 8.03
CA GLU A 300 18.28 -0.98 8.34
C GLU A 300 18.79 0.39 7.83
N TYR A 301 17.94 1.16 7.13
CA TYR A 301 18.25 2.49 6.60
C TYR A 301 17.43 3.60 7.27
N ILE A 302 18.05 4.77 7.40
CA ILE A 302 17.42 5.98 7.94
C ILE A 302 16.48 6.58 6.88
N VAL A 303 15.24 6.85 7.29
CA VAL A 303 14.28 7.59 6.45
C VAL A 303 14.71 9.05 6.37
N LYS A 304 14.92 9.55 5.15
CA LYS A 304 15.34 10.93 4.89
C LYS A 304 14.32 11.65 4.05
N LYS A 305 14.28 12.98 4.16
CA LYS A 305 13.37 13.87 3.41
C LYS A 305 14.15 14.96 2.70
N GLN A 306 13.72 15.31 1.50
CA GLN A 306 14.25 16.43 0.71
C GLN A 306 13.13 17.22 0.06
N MET A 307 13.26 18.55 0.05
CA MET A 307 12.36 19.43 -0.69
C MET A 307 12.93 19.72 -2.08
N HIS A 308 12.10 19.54 -3.11
CA HIS A 308 12.47 19.80 -4.48
C HIS A 308 11.42 20.67 -5.20
N ARG A 309 11.87 21.50 -6.14
CA ARG A 309 11.00 22.33 -6.98
C ARG A 309 11.17 21.98 -8.44
N VAL A 310 10.05 21.70 -9.10
CA VAL A 310 9.97 21.51 -10.55
C VAL A 310 9.49 22.81 -11.17
N ALA A 311 10.37 23.51 -11.88
CA ALA A 311 10.03 24.71 -12.64
C ALA A 311 9.61 24.36 -14.07
N LYS A 312 8.99 25.32 -14.77
CA LYS A 312 8.77 25.26 -16.23
C LYS A 312 10.13 25.38 -16.94
N SER A 313 10.91 24.32 -16.99
CA SER A 313 12.19 24.24 -17.69
C SER A 313 12.22 23.03 -18.60
N ARG A 314 12.89 23.17 -19.75
CA ARG A 314 13.07 22.11 -20.76
C ARG A 314 14.34 21.27 -20.52
N SER A 315 15.15 21.61 -19.52
CA SER A 315 16.39 20.87 -19.23
C SER A 315 16.08 19.58 -18.45
N PRO A 316 16.73 18.45 -18.76
CA PRO A 316 16.68 17.26 -17.92
C PRO A 316 17.04 17.61 -16.47
N ILE A 317 16.18 17.24 -15.53
CA ILE A 317 16.42 17.44 -14.10
C ILE A 317 16.87 16.10 -13.51
N ALA A 318 17.91 16.14 -12.68
CA ALA A 318 18.33 15.01 -11.87
C ALA A 318 18.32 15.38 -10.39
N TRP A 319 17.79 14.50 -9.55
CA TRP A 319 17.80 14.64 -8.09
C TRP A 319 18.65 13.54 -7.49
N THR A 320 19.52 13.91 -6.55
CA THR A 320 20.45 12.97 -5.91
C THR A 320 20.01 12.64 -4.49
N PHE A 321 19.97 11.34 -4.21
CA PHE A 321 19.56 10.76 -2.94
C PHE A 321 20.69 9.89 -2.40
N LEU A 322 21.19 10.27 -1.23
CA LEU A 322 22.27 9.56 -0.52
C LEU A 322 21.64 8.81 0.64
N LEU A 323 21.53 7.49 0.51
CA LEU A 323 21.02 6.62 1.54
C LEU A 323 21.99 6.56 2.72
N GLU A 324 21.44 6.34 3.90
CA GLU A 324 22.20 6.26 5.14
C GLU A 324 21.76 5.01 5.89
N ARG A 325 22.70 4.09 6.09
CA ARG A 325 22.47 2.82 6.76
C ARG A 325 22.97 2.92 8.20
N TRP A 326 22.17 2.46 9.16
CA TRP A 326 22.59 2.46 10.57
C TRP A 326 23.21 1.13 10.99
N ILE A 327 22.90 0.03 10.31
CA ILE A 327 23.53 -1.28 10.53
C ILE A 327 23.54 -2.15 9.27
N ASP A 328 24.57 -2.97 9.08
CA ASP A 328 24.62 -3.99 8.02
C ASP A 328 24.89 -5.39 8.62
N PRO A 329 23.83 -6.15 9.00
CA PRO A 329 24.02 -7.50 9.52
C PRO A 329 24.73 -8.43 8.52
N ALA A 330 24.59 -8.18 7.22
CA ALA A 330 25.20 -9.00 6.16
C ALA A 330 26.73 -8.90 6.14
N GLU A 331 27.33 -7.79 6.59
CA GLU A 331 28.79 -7.69 6.77
C GLU A 331 29.31 -8.66 7.83
N ARG A 332 28.43 -9.07 8.74
CA ARG A 332 28.71 -10.07 9.78
C ARG A 332 28.15 -11.43 9.40
N GLY A 333 27.82 -11.67 8.12
CA GLY A 333 27.28 -12.93 7.61
C GLY A 333 25.86 -13.26 8.07
N TRP A 334 25.12 -12.30 8.63
CA TRP A 334 23.72 -12.45 8.99
C TRP A 334 22.85 -11.88 7.86
N TYR A 335 22.21 -12.76 7.10
CA TYR A 335 21.45 -12.38 5.91
C TYR A 335 19.95 -12.39 6.20
N SER A 336 19.28 -11.28 5.87
CA SER A 336 17.84 -11.11 6.07
C SER A 336 17.03 -11.87 5.01
N GLY A 337 15.88 -12.39 5.39
CA GLY A 337 14.94 -12.92 4.42
C GLY A 337 13.51 -12.92 4.93
N ASP A 338 12.61 -12.76 3.98
CA ASP A 338 11.17 -12.92 4.15
C ASP A 338 10.78 -14.12 3.30
N HIS A 339 10.45 -15.22 3.96
CA HIS A 339 10.13 -16.46 3.27
C HIS A 339 8.65 -16.56 2.88
N HIS A 340 7.84 -15.53 3.15
CA HIS A 340 6.41 -15.53 2.85
C HIS A 340 5.97 -14.18 2.26
N ILE A 341 6.11 -14.06 0.93
CA ILE A 341 5.53 -12.96 0.16
C ILE A 341 4.73 -13.49 -1.02
N HIS A 342 3.69 -12.78 -1.42
CA HIS A 342 2.87 -13.14 -2.57
C HIS A 342 3.05 -12.15 -3.72
N ALA A 343 2.77 -12.61 -4.94
CA ALA A 343 2.69 -11.77 -6.13
C ALA A 343 1.25 -11.58 -6.64
N ALA A 344 0.27 -12.23 -6.02
CA ALA A 344 -1.15 -12.16 -6.38
C ALA A 344 -2.05 -12.32 -5.15
N GLY A 345 -3.34 -12.04 -5.30
CA GLY A 345 -4.32 -12.05 -4.21
C GLY A 345 -4.23 -10.85 -3.26
N CYS A 346 -5.18 -10.78 -2.34
CA CYS A 346 -5.31 -9.73 -1.32
C CYS A 346 -5.31 -8.33 -1.94
N SER A 347 -4.31 -7.50 -1.65
CA SER A 347 -4.21 -6.14 -2.18
C SER A 347 -3.74 -6.06 -3.63
N HIS A 348 -3.24 -7.15 -4.21
CA HIS A 348 -2.89 -7.21 -5.62
C HIS A 348 -4.15 -7.16 -6.50
N TYR A 349 -3.99 -6.68 -7.73
CA TYR A 349 -5.08 -6.76 -8.69
C TYR A 349 -5.12 -8.15 -9.35
N GLU A 350 -6.33 -8.59 -9.72
CA GLU A 350 -6.58 -9.81 -10.50
C GLU A 350 -6.74 -9.50 -12.00
N SER A 351 -6.89 -8.22 -12.35
CA SER A 351 -7.00 -7.70 -13.71
C SER A 351 -6.42 -6.28 -13.72
N PRO A 352 -5.65 -5.86 -14.74
CA PRO A 352 -5.50 -6.45 -16.08
C PRO A 352 -4.52 -7.62 -16.19
N THR A 353 -3.69 -7.83 -15.17
CA THR A 353 -2.86 -9.05 -15.03
C THR A 353 -3.22 -9.77 -13.75
N GLN A 354 -2.92 -11.07 -13.67
CA GLN A 354 -3.28 -11.93 -12.54
C GLN A 354 -2.21 -11.81 -11.44
N GLY A 355 -2.15 -10.65 -10.80
CA GLY A 355 -1.03 -10.24 -9.95
C GLY A 355 0.14 -9.64 -10.73
N PHE A 356 1.30 -9.64 -10.09
CA PHE A 356 2.55 -9.07 -10.57
C PHE A 356 3.51 -10.15 -11.11
N LEU A 357 4.53 -9.71 -11.85
CA LEU A 357 5.54 -10.54 -12.48
C LEU A 357 6.83 -10.51 -11.64
N PRO A 358 7.75 -11.49 -11.82
CA PRO A 358 9.01 -11.53 -11.10
C PRO A 358 9.81 -10.21 -11.12
N GLU A 359 9.84 -9.49 -12.24
CA GLU A 359 10.54 -8.20 -12.38
C GLU A 359 9.98 -7.07 -11.52
N HIS A 360 8.72 -7.20 -11.09
CA HIS A 360 8.10 -6.26 -10.16
C HIS A 360 8.42 -6.66 -8.71
N MET A 361 8.40 -7.96 -8.41
CA MET A 361 8.66 -8.45 -7.04
C MET A 361 10.12 -8.22 -6.62
N ILE A 362 11.10 -8.53 -7.48
CA ILE A 362 12.52 -8.32 -7.16
C ILE A 362 12.86 -6.86 -6.86
N ARG A 363 12.14 -5.93 -7.49
CA ARG A 363 12.29 -4.49 -7.25
C ARG A 363 11.91 -4.12 -5.81
N HIS A 364 10.84 -4.70 -5.28
CA HIS A 364 10.41 -4.46 -3.90
C HIS A 364 11.40 -5.10 -2.92
N ILE A 365 11.85 -6.34 -3.18
CA ILE A 365 12.89 -7.02 -2.39
C ILE A 365 14.17 -6.17 -2.32
N ALA A 366 14.67 -5.70 -3.46
CA ALA A 366 15.88 -4.89 -3.54
C ALA A 366 15.72 -3.50 -2.89
N GLY A 367 14.53 -2.91 -3.05
CA GLY A 367 14.16 -1.62 -2.49
C GLY A 367 13.96 -1.60 -0.98
N GLU A 368 13.70 -2.76 -0.37
CA GLU A 368 13.62 -2.95 1.09
C GLU A 368 14.90 -3.56 1.69
N ALA A 369 16.00 -3.61 0.92
CA ALA A 369 17.29 -4.19 1.33
C ALA A 369 17.21 -5.63 1.86
N LEU A 370 16.23 -6.41 1.39
CA LEU A 370 16.01 -7.78 1.84
C LEU A 370 16.94 -8.75 1.09
N ASN A 371 17.74 -9.56 1.78
CA ASN A 371 18.66 -10.47 1.08
C ASN A 371 17.95 -11.62 0.37
N ILE A 372 16.87 -12.15 0.95
CA ILE A 372 16.04 -13.21 0.35
C ILE A 372 14.56 -12.84 0.40
N GLY A 373 13.87 -12.88 -0.74
CA GLY A 373 12.40 -12.90 -0.78
C GLY A 373 11.91 -14.19 -1.43
N ALA A 374 11.18 -15.02 -0.67
CA ALA A 374 10.54 -16.21 -1.22
C ALA A 374 9.09 -15.89 -1.61
N VAL A 375 8.84 -15.82 -2.91
CA VAL A 375 7.51 -15.56 -3.47
C VAL A 375 6.72 -16.87 -3.45
N LEU A 376 5.82 -17.01 -2.47
CA LEU A 376 4.98 -18.19 -2.34
C LEU A 376 3.78 -18.07 -3.29
N THR A 377 3.71 -18.99 -4.24
CA THR A 377 2.52 -19.20 -5.05
C THR A 377 1.44 -19.81 -4.16
N TRP A 378 0.19 -19.38 -4.32
CA TRP A 378 -0.91 -19.78 -3.45
C TRP A 378 -2.25 -19.69 -4.19
N GLY A 379 -3.37 -19.95 -3.52
CA GLY A 379 -4.70 -20.10 -4.12
C GLY A 379 -5.08 -19.03 -5.16
N PRO A 380 -5.10 -17.73 -4.84
CA PRO A 380 -5.39 -16.65 -5.78
C PRO A 380 -4.43 -16.59 -6.98
N CYS A 381 -5.00 -16.53 -8.18
CA CYS A 381 -4.25 -16.53 -9.45
C CYS A 381 -3.29 -17.72 -9.63
N TYR A 382 -3.47 -18.81 -8.88
CA TYR A 382 -2.55 -19.95 -8.79
C TYR A 382 -2.02 -20.41 -10.15
N TYR A 383 -2.91 -20.68 -11.11
CA TYR A 383 -2.51 -21.24 -12.40
C TYR A 383 -1.74 -20.26 -13.28
N PHE A 384 -1.83 -18.96 -13.04
CA PHE A 384 -0.97 -17.98 -13.68
C PHE A 384 0.36 -17.86 -12.93
N GLN A 385 0.34 -17.71 -11.61
CA GLN A 385 1.56 -17.45 -10.83
C GLN A 385 2.52 -18.65 -10.78
N LYS A 386 1.98 -19.88 -10.76
CA LYS A 386 2.79 -21.11 -10.70
C LYS A 386 3.76 -21.30 -11.87
N GLN A 387 3.59 -20.58 -12.98
CA GLN A 387 4.51 -20.62 -14.12
C GLN A 387 5.90 -20.02 -13.80
N PHE A 388 6.01 -19.24 -12.71
CA PHE A 388 7.25 -18.60 -12.29
C PHE A 388 8.10 -19.47 -11.34
N PHE A 389 7.60 -20.64 -10.95
CA PHE A 389 8.37 -21.63 -10.20
C PHE A 389 9.44 -22.27 -11.08
N GLU A 390 10.69 -22.22 -10.62
CA GLU A 390 11.86 -22.72 -11.37
C GLU A 390 12.68 -23.76 -10.59
N SER A 391 12.25 -24.16 -9.38
CA SER A 391 13.02 -25.01 -8.43
C SER A 391 14.41 -24.49 -8.02
N LYS A 392 14.69 -23.22 -8.32
CA LYS A 392 15.97 -22.53 -8.09
C LYS A 392 15.73 -21.03 -7.93
N VAL A 393 16.76 -20.29 -7.50
CA VAL A 393 16.70 -18.82 -7.48
C VAL A 393 16.38 -18.27 -8.87
N ASN A 394 15.45 -17.32 -8.92
CA ASN A 394 15.01 -16.69 -10.14
C ASN A 394 16.16 -15.92 -10.79
N LYS A 395 16.21 -15.93 -12.13
CA LYS A 395 17.28 -15.29 -12.92
C LYS A 395 17.43 -13.78 -12.70
N LEU A 396 16.42 -13.11 -12.15
CA LEU A 396 16.46 -11.67 -11.84
C LEU A 396 17.16 -11.36 -10.51
N SER A 397 17.51 -12.40 -9.74
CA SER A 397 18.30 -12.26 -8.52
C SER A 397 19.63 -11.55 -8.78
N THR A 398 20.11 -10.82 -7.78
CA THR A 398 21.43 -10.17 -7.77
C THR A 398 22.34 -10.82 -6.73
N ALA A 399 23.60 -10.40 -6.66
CA ALA A 399 24.52 -10.89 -5.63
C ALA A 399 24.06 -10.59 -4.17
N ASN A 400 23.18 -9.61 -3.97
CA ASN A 400 22.75 -9.16 -2.63
C ASN A 400 21.26 -9.36 -2.35
N ASN A 401 20.48 -9.73 -3.37
CA ASN A 401 19.02 -9.88 -3.29
C ASN A 401 18.63 -11.09 -4.13
N LEU A 402 18.31 -12.20 -3.47
CA LEU A 402 17.84 -13.43 -4.09
C LEU A 402 16.32 -13.49 -4.02
N MET A 403 15.70 -13.87 -5.13
CA MET A 403 14.28 -14.14 -5.19
C MET A 403 14.08 -15.58 -5.65
N ARG A 404 13.21 -16.33 -4.97
CA ARG A 404 12.81 -17.67 -5.41
C ARG A 404 11.30 -17.78 -5.32
N TYR A 405 10.70 -18.50 -6.26
CA TYR A 405 9.31 -18.89 -6.17
C TYR A 405 9.20 -20.26 -5.52
N ASP A 406 8.37 -20.35 -4.50
CA ASP A 406 8.04 -21.57 -3.75
C ASP A 406 6.51 -21.60 -3.51
N LEU A 407 6.00 -22.35 -2.53
CA LEU A 407 4.57 -22.59 -2.37
C LEU A 407 4.07 -22.29 -0.95
N GLU A 408 2.93 -21.62 -0.86
CA GLU A 408 2.08 -21.61 0.33
C GLU A 408 0.87 -22.50 0.06
N VAL A 409 0.56 -23.40 0.98
CA VAL A 409 -0.65 -24.24 0.94
C VAL A 409 -1.79 -23.48 1.61
N SER A 410 -2.38 -22.56 0.85
CA SER A 410 -3.47 -21.68 1.25
C SER A 410 -4.50 -21.50 0.13
N GLY A 411 -5.78 -21.62 0.46
CA GLY A 411 -6.85 -21.81 -0.52
C GLY A 411 -6.90 -23.23 -1.13
N PHE A 412 -6.29 -24.20 -0.45
CA PHE A 412 -6.27 -25.62 -0.79
C PHE A 412 -7.27 -26.38 0.11
N PRO A 413 -7.63 -27.63 -0.20
CA PRO A 413 -8.53 -28.41 0.64
C PRO A 413 -8.08 -28.56 2.09
N SER A 414 -6.76 -28.55 2.36
CA SER A 414 -6.21 -28.62 3.72
C SER A 414 -6.21 -27.29 4.49
N SER A 415 -6.62 -26.16 3.91
CA SER A 415 -6.44 -24.84 4.55
C SER A 415 -7.12 -24.69 5.92
N HIS A 416 -8.11 -25.51 6.25
CA HIS A 416 -8.70 -25.52 7.61
C HIS A 416 -7.79 -26.15 8.68
N SER A 417 -6.83 -26.99 8.27
CA SER A 417 -5.82 -27.64 9.12
C SER A 417 -4.65 -26.71 9.45
N GLY A 418 -4.58 -25.59 8.74
CA GLY A 418 -3.52 -24.59 8.84
C GLY A 418 -2.92 -24.31 7.47
N HIS A 419 -2.28 -23.15 7.35
CA HIS A 419 -1.54 -22.80 6.14
C HIS A 419 -0.06 -23.16 6.30
N LEU A 420 0.52 -23.68 5.22
CA LEU A 420 1.90 -24.17 5.22
C LEU A 420 2.78 -23.33 4.31
N ALA A 421 3.98 -22.99 4.77
CA ALA A 421 5.06 -22.47 3.94
C ALA A 421 6.01 -23.62 3.55
N LEU A 422 6.13 -23.88 2.25
CA LEU A 422 6.97 -24.97 1.71
C LEU A 422 8.13 -24.38 0.90
N LEU A 423 9.31 -24.32 1.52
CA LEU A 423 10.49 -23.69 0.94
C LEU A 423 11.40 -24.71 0.28
N ARG A 424 12.09 -24.29 -0.79
CA ARG A 424 13.08 -25.14 -1.48
C ARG A 424 12.47 -26.40 -2.12
N LEU A 425 11.26 -26.29 -2.68
CA LEU A 425 10.65 -27.39 -3.42
C LEU A 425 11.44 -27.67 -4.72
N LYS A 426 11.37 -28.93 -5.18
CA LYS A 426 11.84 -29.34 -6.51
C LYS A 426 10.68 -29.44 -7.49
N GLU A 427 9.55 -29.97 -7.01
CA GLU A 427 8.27 -30.06 -7.68
C GLU A 427 7.22 -29.32 -6.85
N GLN A 428 6.47 -28.43 -7.49
CA GLN A 428 5.44 -27.61 -6.82
C GLN A 428 4.05 -28.27 -6.79
N ASP A 429 3.83 -29.33 -7.58
CA ASP A 429 2.54 -30.00 -7.69
C ASP A 429 2.51 -31.29 -6.87
N TYR A 430 1.48 -31.44 -6.05
CA TYR A 430 1.26 -32.67 -5.30
C TYR A 430 1.07 -33.87 -6.26
N PRO A 431 1.65 -35.06 -5.98
CA PRO A 431 1.65 -36.16 -6.92
C PRO A 431 0.23 -36.57 -7.34
N GLY A 432 -0.02 -36.56 -8.65
CA GLY A 432 -1.30 -36.93 -9.24
C GLY A 432 -2.37 -35.83 -9.26
N ALA A 433 -2.15 -34.69 -8.59
CA ALA A 433 -3.08 -33.56 -8.61
C ALA A 433 -3.06 -32.86 -9.98
N LYS A 434 -4.25 -32.57 -10.53
CA LYS A 434 -4.41 -31.80 -11.78
C LYS A 434 -4.91 -30.39 -11.53
N LYS A 435 -5.56 -30.19 -10.39
CA LYS A 435 -6.13 -28.94 -9.90
C LYS A 435 -5.99 -28.90 -8.37
N ILE A 436 -6.16 -27.72 -7.77
CA ILE A 436 -6.04 -27.53 -6.33
C ILE A 436 -6.97 -28.46 -5.54
N GLU A 437 -8.16 -28.73 -6.05
CA GLU A 437 -9.15 -29.57 -5.37
C GLU A 437 -8.75 -31.05 -5.26
N ASP A 438 -7.73 -31.48 -5.99
CA ASP A 438 -7.20 -32.85 -5.93
C ASP A 438 -6.14 -33.02 -4.81
N TRP A 439 -5.73 -31.94 -4.14
CA TRP A 439 -4.75 -31.98 -3.05
C TRP A 439 -5.32 -32.62 -1.78
N PRO A 440 -4.47 -33.14 -0.87
CA PRO A 440 -4.92 -33.66 0.42
C PRO A 440 -5.75 -32.65 1.22
N THR A 441 -6.65 -33.15 2.06
CA THR A 441 -7.56 -32.33 2.88
C THR A 441 -7.05 -32.09 4.30
N TRP A 442 -5.77 -32.39 4.59
CA TRP A 442 -5.09 -32.10 5.86
C TRP A 442 -3.57 -32.05 5.61
N ASP A 443 -2.80 -31.57 6.59
CA ASP A 443 -1.44 -31.06 6.34
C ASP A 443 -0.35 -32.13 6.30
N LEU A 444 -0.44 -33.14 7.17
CA LEU A 444 0.60 -34.17 7.32
C LEU A 444 1.12 -34.82 6.02
N PRO A 445 0.28 -35.23 5.04
CA PRO A 445 0.74 -35.85 3.80
C PRO A 445 1.48 -34.86 2.90
N ILE A 446 1.12 -33.57 2.97
CA ILE A 446 1.72 -32.50 2.19
C ILE A 446 3.11 -32.18 2.76
N LEU A 447 3.20 -32.02 4.09
CA LEU A 447 4.47 -31.84 4.80
C LEU A 447 5.46 -32.97 4.51
N LYS A 448 5.00 -34.24 4.64
CA LYS A 448 5.84 -35.42 4.34
C LYS A 448 6.30 -35.46 2.89
N TRP A 449 5.42 -35.13 1.95
CA TRP A 449 5.75 -35.05 0.53
C TRP A 449 6.82 -33.99 0.25
N ALA A 450 6.66 -32.79 0.82
CA ALA A 450 7.61 -31.71 0.65
C ALA A 450 8.98 -32.08 1.26
N LYS A 451 9.01 -32.60 2.50
CA LYS A 451 10.26 -33.05 3.14
C LYS A 451 10.96 -34.16 2.36
N ALA A 452 10.23 -35.07 1.72
CA ALA A 452 10.81 -36.10 0.86
C ALA A 452 11.59 -35.52 -0.34
N GLN A 453 11.33 -34.27 -0.74
CA GLN A 453 12.09 -33.57 -1.79
C GLN A 453 13.36 -32.87 -1.25
N GLY A 454 13.49 -32.74 0.07
CA GLY A 454 14.49 -31.92 0.76
C GLY A 454 14.04 -30.47 0.99
N ALA A 455 12.74 -30.19 0.86
CA ALA A 455 12.14 -28.91 1.23
C ALA A 455 12.22 -28.70 2.75
N ILE A 456 12.22 -27.43 3.16
CA ILE A 456 12.11 -27.02 4.56
C ILE A 456 10.73 -26.43 4.75
N VAL A 457 9.99 -26.93 5.73
CA VAL A 457 8.54 -26.73 5.81
C VAL A 457 8.10 -26.24 7.18
N GLY A 458 7.06 -25.43 7.21
CA GLY A 458 6.51 -24.89 8.45
C GLY A 458 5.10 -24.35 8.30
N PHE A 459 4.53 -23.92 9.42
CA PHE A 459 3.23 -23.24 9.45
C PHE A 459 3.41 -21.74 9.26
N ALA A 460 2.57 -21.14 8.42
CA ALA A 460 2.49 -19.71 8.17
C ALA A 460 1.57 -19.01 9.19
N HIS A 461 1.75 -17.69 9.39
CA HIS A 461 0.93 -16.79 10.19
C HIS A 461 0.31 -17.45 11.43
N SER A 462 1.19 -18.08 12.19
CA SER A 462 0.84 -19.22 13.04
C SER A 462 -0.16 -18.92 14.14
N GLY A 463 -0.27 -17.66 14.55
CA GLY A 463 -1.16 -17.24 15.63
C GLY A 463 -2.65 -17.18 15.25
N TRP A 464 -3.03 -17.21 13.97
CA TRP A 464 -4.45 -17.15 13.59
C TRP A 464 -5.22 -18.41 13.99
N GLY A 465 -6.32 -18.25 14.72
CA GLY A 465 -7.05 -19.35 15.33
C GLY A 465 -6.46 -19.82 16.66
N LEU A 466 -5.38 -19.17 17.14
CA LEU A 466 -4.73 -19.45 18.41
C LEU A 466 -4.97 -18.33 19.45
N GLU A 467 -6.06 -17.59 19.31
CA GLU A 467 -6.35 -16.44 20.16
C GLU A 467 -6.59 -16.86 21.62
N VAL A 468 -5.92 -16.14 22.53
CA VAL A 468 -6.10 -16.24 23.99
C VAL A 468 -6.35 -14.87 24.59
N LYS A 469 -6.93 -14.82 25.79
CA LYS A 469 -7.35 -13.57 26.46
C LYS A 469 -6.24 -12.92 27.27
N THR A 470 -5.18 -13.66 27.58
CA THR A 470 -4.04 -13.21 28.37
C THR A 470 -2.84 -12.84 27.49
N ASN A 471 -2.01 -11.92 27.99
CA ASN A 471 -0.72 -11.59 27.40
C ASN A 471 0.45 -12.32 28.08
N GLU A 472 0.17 -13.18 29.05
CA GLU A 472 1.19 -13.96 29.74
C GLU A 472 1.77 -15.05 28.84
N LEU A 473 3.07 -15.30 28.97
CA LEU A 473 3.79 -16.37 28.29
C LEU A 473 4.68 -17.17 29.27
N PRO A 474 4.71 -18.51 29.17
CA PRO A 474 3.65 -19.32 28.56
C PRO A 474 2.38 -19.25 29.42
N ASN A 475 1.22 -19.47 28.82
CA ASN A 475 -0.07 -19.59 29.49
C ASN A 475 -0.77 -20.90 29.10
N TYR A 476 -1.74 -21.34 29.89
CA TYR A 476 -2.45 -22.62 29.69
C TYR A 476 -3.89 -22.43 29.20
N GLU A 477 -4.23 -21.25 28.68
CA GLU A 477 -5.51 -21.09 28.00
C GLU A 477 -5.49 -21.96 26.73
N LEU A 478 -6.52 -22.79 26.57
CA LEU A 478 -6.66 -23.62 25.38
C LEU A 478 -7.20 -22.74 24.25
N PRO A 479 -6.44 -22.50 23.17
CA PRO A 479 -6.96 -21.77 22.03
C PRO A 479 -8.04 -22.57 21.29
N PRO A 480 -8.83 -21.92 20.43
CA PRO A 480 -9.91 -22.58 19.72
C PRO A 480 -9.45 -23.51 18.59
N PHE A 481 -8.28 -23.27 17.98
CA PHE A 481 -7.79 -23.99 16.79
C PHE A 481 -8.79 -23.93 15.61
N ASP A 482 -9.38 -22.76 15.37
CA ASP A 482 -10.46 -22.54 14.40
C ASP A 482 -10.13 -21.52 13.30
N GLY A 483 -8.84 -21.22 13.12
CA GLY A 483 -8.34 -20.23 12.16
C GLY A 483 -7.60 -20.85 10.98
N ILE A 484 -6.63 -20.12 10.45
CA ILE A 484 -5.78 -20.51 9.31
C ILE A 484 -4.31 -20.71 9.69
N GLY A 485 -3.95 -20.45 10.94
CA GLY A 485 -2.58 -20.55 11.44
C GLY A 485 -2.19 -21.98 11.81
N ALA A 486 -1.52 -22.16 12.94
CA ALA A 486 -0.92 -23.43 13.35
C ALA A 486 -1.92 -24.45 13.96
N ASN A 487 -3.04 -24.73 13.28
CA ASN A 487 -4.12 -25.56 13.81
C ASN A 487 -3.69 -27.04 14.03
N GLU A 488 -3.12 -27.70 13.02
CA GLU A 488 -2.63 -29.10 13.12
C GLU A 488 -1.16 -29.21 13.58
N TYR A 489 -0.50 -28.10 13.90
CA TYR A 489 0.92 -28.05 14.24
C TYR A 489 1.34 -29.05 15.33
N ILE A 490 0.55 -29.19 16.40
CA ILE A 490 0.87 -30.13 17.50
C ILE A 490 0.81 -31.61 17.06
N VAL A 491 0.00 -31.93 16.05
CA VAL A 491 -0.10 -33.27 15.47
C VAL A 491 1.10 -33.51 14.57
N ASP A 492 1.40 -32.57 13.69
CA ASP A 492 2.45 -32.71 12.69
C ASP A 492 3.87 -32.70 13.29
N VAL A 493 4.07 -31.91 14.35
CA VAL A 493 5.33 -31.91 15.12
C VAL A 493 5.60 -33.27 15.75
N ALA A 494 4.57 -33.98 16.23
CA ALA A 494 4.72 -35.32 16.78
C ALA A 494 5.15 -36.36 15.72
N HIS A 495 5.03 -36.02 14.44
CA HIS A 495 5.45 -36.85 13.31
C HIS A 495 6.78 -36.42 12.67
N ASP A 496 7.53 -35.49 13.30
CA ASP A 496 8.78 -34.92 12.73
C ASP A 496 8.57 -34.27 11.35
N ALA A 497 7.34 -33.79 11.10
CA ALA A 497 6.92 -33.26 9.80
C ALA A 497 7.08 -31.74 9.67
N VAL A 498 7.49 -31.05 10.74
CA VAL A 498 7.57 -29.58 10.79
C VAL A 498 8.99 -29.15 11.15
N ASP A 499 9.60 -28.25 10.36
CA ASP A 499 10.93 -27.71 10.63
C ASP A 499 10.86 -26.38 11.39
N PHE A 500 9.87 -25.53 11.08
CA PHE A 500 9.70 -24.23 11.73
C PHE A 500 8.23 -23.82 11.95
N ILE A 501 8.05 -22.85 12.84
CA ILE A 501 6.83 -22.04 12.98
C ILE A 501 7.14 -20.61 12.53
N SER A 502 6.23 -19.99 11.78
CA SER A 502 6.38 -18.60 11.35
C SER A 502 5.75 -17.63 12.33
N ALA A 503 6.38 -16.46 12.45
CA ALA A 503 6.07 -15.44 13.43
C ALA A 503 6.25 -14.03 12.84
N VAL A 504 5.96 -13.01 13.65
CA VAL A 504 6.12 -11.56 13.36
C VAL A 504 4.89 -10.93 12.68
N ASP A 505 4.16 -11.73 11.92
CA ASP A 505 2.96 -11.35 11.19
C ASP A 505 1.65 -11.61 11.93
N THR A 506 1.65 -12.25 13.09
CA THR A 506 0.50 -12.27 13.99
C THR A 506 0.90 -11.89 15.43
N PRO A 507 -0.05 -11.72 16.36
CA PRO A 507 0.27 -11.34 17.74
C PRO A 507 1.22 -12.33 18.42
N TYR A 508 2.32 -11.81 18.99
CA TYR A 508 3.39 -12.65 19.54
C TYR A 508 2.91 -13.61 20.65
N THR A 509 1.86 -13.26 21.39
CA THR A 509 1.31 -14.11 22.46
C THR A 509 0.61 -15.36 21.93
N TRP A 510 0.07 -15.31 20.71
CA TRP A 510 -0.63 -16.44 20.10
C TRP A 510 0.39 -17.40 19.47
N GLU A 511 1.38 -16.85 18.74
CA GLU A 511 2.45 -17.60 18.09
C GLU A 511 3.41 -18.27 19.09
N LEU A 512 3.89 -17.49 20.08
CA LEU A 512 4.95 -17.98 20.98
C LEU A 512 4.41 -18.96 22.02
N ASN A 513 3.12 -18.90 22.38
CA ASN A 513 2.59 -19.77 23.42
C ASN A 513 2.63 -21.24 23.01
N ILE A 514 2.09 -21.57 21.83
CA ILE A 514 2.12 -22.93 21.30
C ILE A 514 3.56 -23.41 21.05
N TRP A 515 4.44 -22.52 20.56
CA TRP A 515 5.84 -22.84 20.34
C TRP A 515 6.56 -23.19 21.64
N TYR A 516 6.43 -22.36 22.69
CA TYR A 516 7.02 -22.64 24.01
C TYR A 516 6.51 -23.94 24.62
N HIS A 517 5.22 -24.26 24.52
CA HIS A 517 4.70 -25.55 24.97
C HIS A 517 5.30 -26.73 24.21
N THR A 518 5.46 -26.63 22.88
CA THR A 518 6.12 -27.69 22.10
C THR A 518 7.61 -27.84 22.44
N LEU A 519 8.34 -26.74 22.68
CA LEU A 519 9.73 -26.81 23.12
C LEU A 519 9.86 -27.46 24.51
N ASN A 520 9.00 -27.07 25.44
CA ASN A 520 8.95 -27.59 26.81
C ASN A 520 8.59 -29.08 26.89
N THR A 521 7.92 -29.62 25.86
CA THR A 521 7.57 -31.05 25.75
C THR A 521 8.63 -31.88 25.00
N GLY A 522 9.73 -31.26 24.57
CA GLY A 522 10.88 -31.96 23.98
C GLY A 522 10.99 -31.84 22.46
N PHE A 523 10.00 -31.23 21.78
CA PHE A 523 10.10 -30.94 20.35
C PHE A 523 11.06 -29.78 20.09
N ARG A 524 11.59 -29.70 18.86
CA ARG A 524 12.73 -28.82 18.52
C ARG A 524 12.51 -28.00 17.24
N THR A 525 11.27 -27.73 16.89
CA THR A 525 10.92 -26.81 15.80
C THR A 525 11.57 -25.45 15.99
N ARG A 526 11.95 -24.84 14.87
CA ARG A 526 12.60 -23.53 14.84
C ARG A 526 11.59 -22.41 14.67
N ILE A 527 12.03 -21.18 14.84
CA ILE A 527 11.22 -19.99 14.59
C ILE A 527 11.75 -19.25 13.36
N SER A 528 10.84 -18.72 12.56
CA SER A 528 11.12 -17.93 11.37
C SER A 528 10.21 -16.70 11.34
N GLY A 529 10.73 -15.56 10.88
CA GLY A 529 9.98 -14.32 10.73
C GLY A 529 9.49 -14.16 9.30
N GLU A 530 8.24 -13.74 9.13
CA GLU A 530 7.60 -13.55 7.84
C GLU A 530 6.68 -12.34 7.82
N THR A 531 6.27 -11.90 6.64
CA THR A 531 5.37 -10.75 6.47
C THR A 531 3.96 -11.15 6.02
N ASP A 532 3.85 -12.29 5.32
CA ASP A 532 2.68 -12.65 4.49
C ASP A 532 2.22 -11.45 3.64
N PHE A 533 3.19 -10.88 2.92
CA PHE A 533 2.95 -9.68 2.13
C PHE A 533 2.07 -9.99 0.91
N PRO A 534 1.01 -9.23 0.59
CA PRO A 534 0.41 -8.11 1.31
C PRO A 534 -0.92 -8.49 2.00
N CYS A 535 -1.09 -9.75 2.39
CA CYS A 535 -2.33 -10.28 2.95
C CYS A 535 -2.49 -9.88 4.41
N ILE A 536 -1.42 -10.02 5.20
CA ILE A 536 -1.39 -9.54 6.58
C ILE A 536 -0.79 -8.14 6.63
N TYR A 537 0.50 -8.01 6.30
CA TYR A 537 1.14 -6.70 6.22
C TYR A 537 1.20 -6.20 4.78
N GLY A 538 0.42 -5.15 4.51
CA GLY A 538 0.31 -4.57 3.17
C GLY A 538 1.37 -3.52 2.85
N GLU A 539 2.12 -3.03 3.83
CA GLU A 539 2.92 -1.80 3.69
C GLU A 539 4.21 -2.02 2.92
N ARG A 540 4.98 -3.07 3.23
CA ARG A 540 6.30 -3.38 2.65
C ARG A 540 6.60 -4.87 2.76
N VAL A 541 7.39 -5.41 1.84
CA VAL A 541 7.99 -6.76 1.99
C VAL A 541 9.09 -6.73 3.06
N GLY A 542 9.28 -7.84 3.76
CA GLY A 542 10.28 -7.95 4.82
C GLY A 542 10.01 -6.97 5.96
N LEU A 543 8.77 -6.84 6.40
CA LEU A 543 8.49 -6.24 7.71
C LEU A 543 8.81 -7.25 8.80
N GLY A 544 8.35 -8.48 8.65
CA GLY A 544 8.88 -9.61 9.40
C GLY A 544 10.03 -10.26 8.65
N ARG A 545 11.13 -10.51 9.36
CA ARG A 545 12.37 -11.06 8.78
C ARG A 545 12.94 -12.15 9.64
N SER A 546 13.46 -13.17 8.98
CA SER A 546 14.47 -14.07 9.54
C SER A 546 15.86 -13.57 9.16
N TYR A 547 16.77 -13.51 10.13
CA TYR A 547 18.19 -13.28 9.87
C TYR A 547 18.94 -14.58 10.09
N VAL A 548 19.54 -15.14 9.05
CA VAL A 548 20.24 -16.42 9.10
C VAL A 548 21.74 -16.19 8.97
N LYS A 549 22.51 -16.84 9.85
CA LYS A 549 23.96 -16.78 9.82
C LYS A 549 24.53 -17.78 8.82
N LEU A 550 25.29 -17.27 7.84
CA LEU A 550 26.05 -18.07 6.89
C LEU A 550 27.55 -17.94 7.15
N ASP A 551 28.30 -19.01 6.84
CA ASP A 551 29.76 -18.99 6.84
C ASP A 551 30.34 -18.55 5.48
N GLY A 552 29.52 -18.64 4.42
CA GLY A 552 29.86 -18.27 3.05
C GLY A 552 29.09 -17.05 2.55
N PRO A 553 29.18 -16.74 1.25
CA PRO A 553 28.37 -15.70 0.63
C PRO A 553 26.87 -16.03 0.71
N LEU A 554 26.05 -15.04 0.38
CA LEU A 554 24.60 -15.20 0.26
C LEU A 554 24.27 -16.34 -0.72
N ASP A 555 23.59 -17.36 -0.20
CA ASP A 555 23.08 -18.50 -0.95
C ASP A 555 21.72 -18.91 -0.39
N TYR A 556 20.75 -19.13 -1.28
CA TYR A 556 19.37 -19.40 -0.87
C TYR A 556 19.24 -20.76 -0.16
N ASP A 557 19.89 -21.79 -0.69
CA ASP A 557 19.79 -23.14 -0.15
C ASP A 557 20.46 -23.24 1.22
N ALA A 558 21.61 -22.59 1.39
CA ALA A 558 22.29 -22.46 2.68
C ALA A 558 21.46 -21.65 3.69
N TRP A 559 20.79 -20.58 3.25
CA TRP A 559 19.92 -19.77 4.10
C TRP A 559 18.70 -20.56 4.60
N VAL A 560 18.01 -21.27 3.71
CA VAL A 560 16.89 -22.14 4.09
C VAL A 560 17.37 -23.30 4.98
N GLY A 561 18.56 -23.85 4.73
CA GLY A 561 19.19 -24.83 5.62
C GLY A 561 19.46 -24.26 7.03
N GLY A 562 19.91 -23.01 7.11
CA GLY A 562 20.12 -22.32 8.39
C GLY A 562 18.82 -22.06 9.16
N LEU A 563 17.68 -21.88 8.50
CA LEU A 563 16.36 -21.85 9.16
C LEU A 563 16.06 -23.19 9.85
N ARG A 564 16.22 -24.31 9.14
CA ARG A 564 16.04 -25.67 9.69
C ARG A 564 16.95 -25.90 10.89
N ASP A 565 18.21 -25.48 10.78
CA ASP A 565 19.20 -25.66 11.84
C ASP A 565 18.96 -24.72 13.04
N GLY A 566 18.08 -23.74 12.89
CA GLY A 566 17.80 -22.71 13.89
C GLY A 566 18.97 -21.74 14.06
N ARG A 567 19.81 -21.59 13.02
CA ARG A 567 20.96 -20.66 12.98
C ARG A 567 20.49 -19.24 12.62
N SER A 568 19.42 -18.82 13.28
CA SER A 568 18.64 -17.65 12.92
C SER A 568 18.10 -16.90 14.14
N TYR A 569 17.64 -15.67 13.91
CA TYR A 569 16.72 -14.95 14.79
C TYR A 569 15.66 -14.23 13.95
N VAL A 570 14.55 -13.84 14.58
CA VAL A 570 13.45 -13.10 13.96
C VAL A 570 13.47 -11.65 14.41
N SER A 571 13.11 -10.72 13.53
CA SER A 571 13.10 -9.28 13.85
C SER A 571 12.26 -8.48 12.84
N ASP A 572 11.80 -7.31 13.27
CA ASP A 572 11.23 -6.25 12.43
C ASP A 572 12.29 -5.46 11.63
N GLY A 573 13.55 -5.84 11.78
CA GLY A 573 14.74 -5.19 11.21
C GLY A 573 15.19 -3.93 11.95
N LYS A 574 14.58 -3.60 13.10
CA LYS A 574 15.00 -2.50 13.98
C LYS A 574 15.75 -2.98 15.22
N SER A 575 15.77 -4.28 15.47
CA SER A 575 16.58 -4.94 16.51
C SER A 575 17.36 -6.12 15.95
N HIS A 576 18.58 -6.35 16.43
CA HIS A 576 19.45 -7.41 15.94
C HIS A 576 20.15 -8.13 17.09
N PHE A 577 20.02 -9.46 17.10
CA PHE A 577 20.72 -10.38 17.98
C PHE A 577 21.83 -11.10 17.21
N LEU A 578 23.05 -10.59 17.32
CA LEU A 578 24.21 -11.07 16.59
C LEU A 578 25.08 -11.97 17.48
N ASP A 579 25.66 -12.99 16.87
CA ASP A 579 26.70 -13.85 17.43
C ASP A 579 26.38 -14.42 18.83
N PHE A 580 25.10 -14.75 19.09
CA PHE A 580 24.69 -15.23 20.40
C PHE A 580 25.07 -16.69 20.67
N ARG A 581 25.45 -16.96 21.93
CA ARG A 581 26.04 -18.22 22.37
C ARG A 581 25.59 -18.58 23.78
N VAL A 582 25.54 -19.88 24.05
CA VAL A 582 25.44 -20.44 25.41
C VAL A 582 26.71 -21.23 25.70
N ASN A 583 27.48 -20.80 26.69
CA ASN A 583 28.84 -21.23 26.96
C ASN A 583 29.72 -21.10 25.70
N HIS A 584 30.15 -22.23 25.14
CA HIS A 584 30.95 -22.29 23.91
C HIS A 584 30.10 -22.57 22.67
N LEU A 585 28.83 -22.93 22.83
CA LEU A 585 27.96 -23.33 21.73
C LEU A 585 27.35 -22.10 21.06
N SER A 586 27.60 -21.94 19.77
CA SER A 586 26.95 -20.90 18.96
C SER A 586 25.57 -21.37 18.52
N VAL A 587 24.63 -20.43 18.40
CA VAL A 587 23.31 -20.71 17.83
C VAL A 587 23.40 -21.52 16.53
N GLY A 588 22.52 -22.50 16.37
CA GLY A 588 22.37 -23.33 15.18
C GLY A 588 23.52 -24.30 14.92
N THR A 589 24.51 -24.38 15.81
CA THR A 589 25.60 -25.37 15.71
C THR A 589 25.28 -26.59 16.59
N ASN A 590 25.78 -27.76 16.19
CA ASN A 590 25.57 -29.05 16.90
C ASN A 590 24.09 -29.31 17.27
N GLY A 591 23.18 -29.13 16.30
CA GLY A 591 21.74 -29.33 16.51
C GLY A 591 21.06 -28.24 17.34
N SER A 592 21.75 -27.13 17.63
CA SER A 592 21.29 -26.08 18.53
C SER A 592 21.03 -26.61 19.96
N GLU A 593 21.77 -27.63 20.40
CA GLU A 593 21.59 -28.29 21.69
C GLU A 593 22.87 -28.27 22.52
N LEU A 594 22.81 -27.68 23.72
CA LEU A 594 23.86 -27.77 24.73
C LEU A 594 23.49 -28.81 25.78
N LYS A 595 24.17 -29.96 25.74
CA LYS A 595 23.99 -31.01 26.76
C LYS A 595 24.70 -30.63 28.06
N LEU A 596 23.95 -30.59 29.16
CA LEU A 596 24.49 -30.35 30.50
C LEU A 596 24.65 -31.70 31.22
N GLU A 597 25.89 -32.04 31.60
CA GLU A 597 26.20 -33.33 32.24
C GLU A 597 25.46 -33.56 33.57
N ARG A 598 25.17 -32.49 34.31
CA ARG A 598 24.40 -32.48 35.57
C ARG A 598 23.66 -31.15 35.71
N ALA A 599 22.45 -31.19 36.27
CA ALA A 599 21.67 -30.02 36.69
C ALA A 599 21.45 -30.04 38.22
N PRO A 600 21.34 -28.88 38.90
CA PRO A 600 21.37 -27.54 38.33
C PRO A 600 22.79 -27.10 37.92
N LYS A 601 22.89 -26.30 36.86
CA LYS A 601 24.18 -25.77 36.36
C LYS A 601 23.99 -24.34 35.85
N THR A 602 24.94 -23.47 36.18
CA THR A 602 24.99 -22.12 35.60
C THR A 602 25.58 -22.20 34.20
N VAL A 603 24.89 -21.60 33.24
CA VAL A 603 25.38 -21.40 31.87
C VAL A 603 25.58 -19.91 31.62
N ARG A 604 26.55 -19.59 30.78
CA ARG A 604 26.82 -18.22 30.36
C ARG A 604 26.18 -17.96 29.01
N VAL A 605 25.24 -17.03 28.95
CA VAL A 605 24.62 -16.56 27.71
C VAL A 605 25.31 -15.27 27.29
N THR A 606 25.71 -15.17 26.02
CA THR A 606 26.34 -13.96 25.46
C THR A 606 25.69 -13.60 24.13
N ALA A 607 25.60 -12.32 23.81
CA ALA A 607 25.09 -11.82 22.54
C ALA A 607 25.64 -10.43 22.25
N LYS A 608 25.78 -10.09 20.96
CA LYS A 608 25.95 -8.71 20.49
C LYS A 608 24.60 -8.18 20.06
N VAL A 609 24.10 -7.13 20.71
CA VAL A 609 22.75 -6.61 20.45
C VAL A 609 22.80 -5.16 19.98
N ALA A 610 22.11 -4.87 18.89
CA ALA A 610 21.92 -3.52 18.41
C ALA A 610 20.41 -3.28 18.20
N ALA A 611 19.95 -2.07 18.49
CA ALA A 611 18.56 -1.71 18.31
C ALA A 611 18.44 -0.24 17.93
N ARG A 612 17.34 0.12 17.29
CA ARG A 612 17.05 1.50 16.91
C ARG A 612 15.59 1.88 17.18
N LEU A 613 15.43 2.86 18.05
CA LEU A 613 14.18 3.59 18.28
C LEU A 613 14.32 5.04 17.83
N GLU A 614 13.24 5.69 17.40
CA GLU A 614 13.26 7.15 17.23
C GLU A 614 13.41 7.85 18.57
N VAL A 615 13.90 9.10 18.55
CA VAL A 615 14.08 9.89 19.77
C VAL A 615 12.74 10.13 20.47
N ASN A 616 11.74 10.52 19.70
CA ASN A 616 10.38 10.68 20.20
C ASN A 616 9.66 9.34 20.16
N SER A 617 8.91 9.03 21.22
CA SER A 617 8.07 7.84 21.24
C SER A 617 6.94 7.95 20.21
N ASN A 618 6.55 6.80 19.67
CA ASN A 618 5.38 6.67 18.81
C ASN A 618 4.23 6.06 19.61
N GLU A 619 3.49 6.92 20.30
CA GLU A 619 2.37 6.52 21.17
C GLU A 619 1.25 5.78 20.41
N ALA A 620 1.10 6.03 19.10
CA ALA A 620 0.12 5.32 18.28
C ALA A 620 0.44 3.82 18.10
N ILE A 621 1.70 3.41 18.32
CA ILE A 621 2.11 1.99 18.37
C ILE A 621 2.11 1.50 19.81
N ARG A 622 2.68 2.27 20.74
CA ARG A 622 2.84 1.85 22.16
C ARG A 622 1.52 1.57 22.87
N SER A 623 0.53 2.43 22.66
CA SER A 623 -0.78 2.31 23.31
C SER A 623 -1.72 1.35 22.58
N ARG A 624 -1.32 0.87 21.40
CA ARG A 624 -2.15 0.03 20.56
C ARG A 624 -2.25 -1.37 21.18
N PRO A 625 -3.44 -2.01 21.18
CA PRO A 625 -3.57 -3.40 21.58
C PRO A 625 -2.55 -4.31 20.87
N ILE A 626 -2.07 -5.33 21.58
CA ILE A 626 -1.11 -6.30 21.05
C ILE A 626 -1.67 -7.10 19.87
N ASN A 627 -2.99 -7.28 19.82
CA ASN A 627 -3.69 -7.97 18.75
C ASN A 627 -3.99 -7.05 17.54
N GLU A 628 -3.37 -5.87 17.48
CA GLU A 628 -3.42 -4.97 16.34
C GLU A 628 -2.02 -4.70 15.79
N GLN A 629 -1.91 -4.60 14.48
CA GLN A 629 -0.65 -4.32 13.79
C GLN A 629 -0.07 -2.94 14.16
N PRO A 630 1.26 -2.75 14.16
CA PRO A 630 2.26 -3.80 13.99
C PRO A 630 2.42 -4.63 15.27
N TYR A 631 2.52 -5.95 15.13
CA TYR A 631 2.47 -6.89 16.26
C TYR A 631 3.79 -6.93 17.05
N TRP A 632 4.92 -6.95 16.34
CA TRP A 632 6.26 -7.17 16.90
C TRP A 632 7.18 -5.93 16.82
N ASP A 633 6.63 -4.75 16.54
CA ASP A 633 7.44 -3.52 16.43
C ASP A 633 8.15 -3.20 17.74
N ILE A 634 9.46 -2.96 17.66
CA ILE A 634 10.32 -2.69 18.82
C ILE A 634 9.84 -1.51 19.68
N GLU A 635 9.08 -0.58 19.12
CA GLU A 635 8.49 0.54 19.87
C GLU A 635 7.61 0.05 21.05
N ARG A 636 6.98 -1.13 20.93
CA ARG A 636 6.22 -1.76 22.03
C ARG A 636 7.11 -2.14 23.22
N ALA A 637 8.40 -2.36 22.99
CA ALA A 637 9.38 -2.69 24.03
C ALA A 637 10.02 -1.45 24.68
N ARG A 638 9.68 -0.23 24.23
CA ARG A 638 10.25 1.01 24.78
C ARG A 638 9.94 1.15 26.27
N ILE A 639 10.98 1.43 27.05
CA ILE A 639 10.86 1.73 28.48
C ILE A 639 10.51 3.20 28.67
N GLU A 640 9.28 3.45 29.13
CA GLU A 640 8.77 4.80 29.46
C GLU A 640 9.01 5.81 28.32
N ALA A 641 9.56 6.99 28.61
CA ALA A 641 9.89 8.01 27.61
C ALA A 641 11.34 7.89 27.10
N THR A 642 12.08 6.85 27.49
CA THR A 642 13.49 6.67 27.12
C THR A 642 13.63 6.04 25.72
N ARG A 643 14.87 5.93 25.21
CA ARG A 643 15.21 5.06 24.05
C ARG A 643 15.76 3.71 24.51
N GLU A 644 15.49 3.29 25.74
CA GLU A 644 15.93 1.98 26.22
C GLU A 644 14.90 0.90 25.90
N VAL A 645 15.41 -0.30 25.63
CA VAL A 645 14.62 -1.53 25.44
C VAL A 645 15.18 -2.65 26.29
N PRO A 646 14.34 -3.55 26.83
CA PRO A 646 14.80 -4.72 27.57
C PRO A 646 15.36 -5.78 26.62
N VAL A 647 16.43 -6.44 27.05
CA VAL A 647 16.94 -7.69 26.49
C VAL A 647 16.85 -8.75 27.58
N GLU A 648 16.11 -9.82 27.29
CA GLU A 648 15.77 -10.84 28.28
C GLU A 648 16.27 -12.23 27.85
N VAL A 649 16.74 -13.01 28.82
CA VAL A 649 17.00 -14.44 28.62
C VAL A 649 15.76 -15.21 29.03
N ILE A 650 15.24 -16.03 28.11
CA ILE A 650 14.03 -16.81 28.30
C ILE A 650 14.37 -18.26 28.62
N VAL A 651 13.79 -18.80 29.70
CA VAL A 651 13.84 -20.23 30.05
C VAL A 651 12.42 -20.72 30.26
N ASN A 652 12.04 -21.80 29.56
CA ASN A 652 10.68 -22.37 29.57
C ASN A 652 9.58 -21.32 29.31
N GLY A 653 9.86 -20.37 28.41
CA GLY A 653 8.94 -19.29 28.04
C GLY A 653 8.85 -18.11 29.02
N ARG A 654 9.66 -18.10 30.09
CA ARG A 654 9.68 -17.01 31.10
C ARG A 654 11.02 -16.25 31.11
N PRO A 655 11.01 -14.91 31.25
CA PRO A 655 12.24 -14.15 31.43
C PRO A 655 12.88 -14.46 32.79
N VAL A 656 14.15 -14.89 32.78
CA VAL A 656 14.92 -15.22 34.00
C VAL A 656 16.09 -14.29 34.26
N ALA A 657 16.47 -13.50 33.26
CA ALA A 657 17.47 -12.44 33.38
C ALA A 657 17.14 -11.31 32.40
N ARG A 658 17.50 -10.07 32.75
CA ARG A 658 17.21 -8.87 31.96
C ARG A 658 18.34 -7.85 32.06
N GLN A 659 18.68 -7.24 30.94
CA GLN A 659 19.50 -6.02 30.86
C GLN A 659 18.82 -5.06 29.89
N ASN A 660 18.81 -3.76 30.21
CA ASN A 660 18.33 -2.75 29.27
C ASN A 660 19.50 -2.30 28.39
N ILE A 661 19.21 -2.00 27.12
CA ILE A 661 20.17 -1.39 26.20
C ILE A 661 19.61 -0.10 25.62
N LEU A 662 20.50 0.83 25.27
CA LEU A 662 20.14 2.01 24.52
C LEU A 662 19.95 1.64 23.03
N ALA A 663 18.73 1.84 22.50
CA ALA A 663 18.38 1.63 21.10
C ALA A 663 18.69 2.88 20.25
N ASP A 664 19.95 3.31 20.25
CA ASP A 664 20.40 4.52 19.57
C ASP A 664 20.60 4.34 18.04
N GLY A 665 20.75 3.11 17.58
CA GLY A 665 21.12 2.76 16.20
C GLY A 665 22.60 2.95 15.88
N THR A 666 23.44 3.23 16.88
CA THR A 666 24.89 3.48 16.70
C THR A 666 25.76 2.55 17.53
N THR A 667 25.22 1.99 18.61
CA THR A 667 25.96 1.13 19.54
C THR A 667 25.58 -0.34 19.35
N VAL A 668 26.60 -1.21 19.23
CA VAL A 668 26.44 -2.66 19.34
C VAL A 668 26.88 -3.06 20.74
N HIS A 669 25.94 -3.48 21.57
CA HIS A 669 26.16 -3.82 22.99
C HIS A 669 26.62 -5.27 23.12
N ASP A 670 27.71 -5.49 23.87
CA ASP A 670 28.16 -6.82 24.28
C ASP A 670 27.46 -7.20 25.59
N LEU A 671 26.51 -8.13 25.51
CA LEU A 671 25.72 -8.58 26.66
C LEU A 671 26.19 -9.94 27.16
N MET A 672 26.11 -10.12 28.47
CA MET A 672 26.46 -11.36 29.15
C MET A 672 25.52 -11.60 30.34
N PHE A 673 25.02 -12.82 30.45
CA PHE A 673 24.16 -13.27 31.54
C PHE A 673 24.69 -14.61 32.07
N ASP A 674 24.77 -14.75 33.39
CA ASP A 674 24.99 -16.04 34.03
C ASP A 674 23.62 -16.57 34.53
N VAL A 675 23.14 -17.65 33.92
CA VAL A 675 21.78 -18.17 34.11
C VAL A 675 21.83 -19.55 34.71
N ARG A 676 21.11 -19.77 35.82
CA ARG A 676 21.01 -21.08 36.47
C ARG A 676 19.94 -21.91 35.77
N VAL A 677 20.32 -23.02 35.17
CA VAL A 677 19.41 -23.99 34.56
C VAL A 677 19.10 -25.07 35.58
N GLU A 678 17.82 -25.25 35.90
CA GLU A 678 17.31 -26.29 36.80
C GLU A 678 17.04 -27.60 36.04
N ARG A 679 16.63 -28.66 36.76
CA ARG A 679 16.37 -29.97 36.17
C ARG A 679 14.97 -30.06 35.58
#